data_AF-A0A369T5A8-F1
#
_entry.id   AF-A0A369T5A8-F1
#
_cell.length_a   1.000
_cell.length_b   1.000
_cell.length_c   1.000
_cell.angle_alpha   90.00
_cell.angle_beta   90.00
_cell.angle_gamma   90.00
#
_symmetry.space_group_name_H-M   'P 1'
#
loop_
_entity.id
_entity.type
_entity.pdbx_description
1 polymer ?
#
loop_
_entity_poly.entity_id
_entity_poly.type
_entity_poly.pdbx_seq_one_letter_code
_entity_poly.pdbx_strand_id
1 'polypeptide(L)'
;MIKMDFIIHGEVYAGLDLLDDNSVAVAITSPPYWRQRDYGFEGQIGQEETPEEYIGRLVVVFSKLRRKMRDDGVFFLNIGDKYLHRYGKSHLLQIPYRLAYHMVRNGWLLLDIIIWYKPNHMPSSVEDRFTNTYEPVMVLGRSERSIYIGGPQVVKIPLQQTPWKHTAIFPEKLVEEMLKRVKLDDGDLVLDPFAGTGTVGVVVRRMREGLLPKKIHSVLIERGDEFVNIMRQRTGIESVKSIEGSPYEWAPVQEERPPDLEPKEVVSDRHGEVFIANTTEEFLSALKGITTERFRKFHREDALYFFGVRNWTLKDLYYAHTILHEGYVLRNMLVVSQGGRWFPVFMFAANSTRVAYRFYLDRVRTTPRTRDSRNWWNEDFIGMRVSDVSGKRTREGFVVHVLDRYPDGFPKIVAVRWDGEGSLEFVLHPERDELLMEGLIYRCPRCGGELEEPYDPVGDNICPHCGTRLWTGLESLPIVEEPPEVREIVEELESMDYRVGEVVNVERLEERRRKTRSKFAGLERFNWGASPGARKLMLGEYFTKMRLYRLDQPAVAQYLTILRRWRGLSLRDVIERLPSSYRHTAGHWFRKDFGGSIPVPEDITLLEGILGRDGMLNALRRTALKFQTVKASAKGRNPGDFIEGMDDTEIINYLKKLYLPRRKYIEIINYSSSSARAPSDSTPRSSRAKPR
;
A
#
# COMPACT_ATOMS: atom_id res chain seq x y z
N MET A 1 17.87 -42.95 17.87
CA MET A 1 18.19 -41.68 18.58
C MET A 1 19.46 -41.06 18.03
N ILE A 2 19.31 -40.12 17.11
CA ILE A 2 20.42 -39.32 16.59
C ILE A 2 20.71 -38.19 17.60
N LYS A 3 21.87 -38.25 18.26
CA LYS A 3 22.32 -37.26 19.26
C LYS A 3 23.46 -36.38 18.72
N MET A 4 23.34 -35.93 17.49
CA MET A 4 24.35 -35.11 16.83
C MET A 4 23.70 -34.22 15.78
N ASP A 5 24.26 -33.04 15.52
CA ASP A 5 23.80 -32.23 14.40
C ASP A 5 24.24 -32.86 13.08
N PHE A 6 23.36 -32.88 12.10
CA PHE A 6 23.72 -33.29 10.75
C PHE A 6 22.83 -32.63 9.70
N ILE A 7 23.39 -32.48 8.50
CA ILE A 7 22.71 -31.99 7.32
C ILE A 7 22.28 -33.17 6.48
N ILE A 8 21.05 -33.16 6.00
CA ILE A 8 20.56 -34.07 4.97
C ILE A 8 20.58 -33.33 3.64
N HIS A 9 21.45 -33.76 2.74
CA HIS A 9 21.51 -33.22 1.38
C HIS A 9 20.61 -34.05 0.47
N GLY A 10 19.44 -33.51 0.13
CA GLY A 10 18.46 -34.23 -0.69
C GLY A 10 17.07 -33.59 -0.66
N GLU A 11 16.13 -34.22 -1.36
CA GLU A 11 14.74 -33.77 -1.40
C GLU A 11 14.04 -34.01 -0.04
N VAL A 12 13.19 -33.06 0.38
CA VAL A 12 12.61 -33.03 1.73
C VAL A 12 11.83 -34.29 2.09
N TYR A 13 11.02 -34.82 1.16
CA TYR A 13 10.19 -36.00 1.41
C TYR A 13 11.07 -37.23 1.65
N ALA A 14 12.11 -37.44 0.84
CA ALA A 14 13.08 -38.52 1.06
C ALA A 14 13.90 -38.30 2.34
N GLY A 15 14.36 -37.07 2.58
CA GLY A 15 15.15 -36.73 3.77
C GLY A 15 14.44 -37.04 5.08
N LEU A 16 13.11 -36.87 5.13
CA LEU A 16 12.32 -37.23 6.31
C LEU A 16 12.37 -38.74 6.64
N ASP A 17 12.68 -39.64 5.68
CA ASP A 17 12.81 -41.09 5.96
C ASP A 17 14.04 -41.44 6.80
N LEU A 18 15.06 -40.57 6.83
CA LEU A 18 16.25 -40.76 7.65
C LEU A 18 16.00 -40.46 9.14
N LEU A 19 14.81 -39.96 9.49
CA LEU A 19 14.42 -39.64 10.85
C LEU A 19 13.57 -40.77 11.43
N ASP A 20 13.85 -41.13 12.68
CA ASP A 20 13.02 -42.03 13.48
C ASP A 20 11.61 -41.39 13.64
N ASP A 21 10.55 -42.21 13.61
CA ASP A 21 9.21 -41.72 13.96
C ASP A 21 9.18 -41.26 15.44
N ASN A 22 8.31 -40.31 15.77
CA ASN A 22 8.14 -39.80 17.14
C ASN A 22 9.44 -39.29 17.78
N SER A 23 10.35 -38.67 17.01
CA SER A 23 11.68 -38.26 17.46
C SER A 23 11.94 -36.75 17.46
N VAL A 24 11.19 -35.99 16.65
CA VAL A 24 11.39 -34.55 16.48
C VAL A 24 10.58 -33.77 17.51
N ALA A 25 11.23 -33.03 18.40
CA ALA A 25 10.55 -32.21 19.41
C ALA A 25 9.97 -30.93 18.80
N VAL A 26 10.75 -30.26 17.95
CA VAL A 26 10.33 -29.01 17.31
C VAL A 26 10.71 -29.04 15.85
N ALA A 27 9.79 -28.65 14.97
CA ALA A 27 10.10 -28.32 13.59
C ALA A 27 9.92 -26.81 13.38
N ILE A 28 10.84 -26.14 12.68
CA ILE A 28 10.74 -24.73 12.31
C ILE A 28 11.11 -24.62 10.84
N THR A 29 10.25 -24.01 10.03
CA THR A 29 10.56 -23.89 8.60
C THR A 29 9.84 -22.75 7.89
N SER A 30 10.34 -22.46 6.69
CA SER A 30 9.68 -21.63 5.70
C SER A 30 9.87 -22.29 4.33
N PRO A 31 8.84 -22.99 3.81
CA PRO A 31 8.96 -23.67 2.52
C PRO A 31 9.16 -22.63 1.39
N PRO A 32 9.60 -23.08 0.20
CA PRO A 32 9.54 -22.25 -1.00
C PRO A 32 8.14 -21.68 -1.20
N TYR A 33 8.00 -20.35 -1.32
CA TYR A 33 6.69 -19.72 -1.54
C TYR A 33 6.26 -19.86 -3.00
N TRP A 34 4.97 -20.13 -3.23
CA TRP A 34 4.41 -20.31 -4.56
C TRP A 34 4.77 -19.15 -5.51
N ARG A 35 5.37 -19.50 -6.66
CA ARG A 35 5.85 -18.64 -7.74
C ARG A 35 6.74 -17.48 -7.31
N GLN A 36 7.40 -17.58 -6.15
CA GLN A 36 8.23 -16.50 -5.63
C GLN A 36 9.67 -16.54 -6.15
N ARG A 37 10.25 -17.73 -6.23
CA ARG A 37 11.63 -17.97 -6.70
C ARG A 37 11.71 -19.29 -7.44
N ASP A 38 12.50 -19.29 -8.50
CA ASP A 38 12.94 -20.48 -9.19
C ASP A 38 14.37 -20.81 -8.72
N TYR A 39 14.55 -22.00 -8.15
CA TYR A 39 15.83 -22.52 -7.65
C TYR A 39 16.58 -23.37 -8.68
N GLY A 40 16.08 -23.47 -9.92
CA GLY A 40 16.81 -24.00 -11.07
C GLY A 40 16.84 -25.51 -11.19
N PHE A 41 15.93 -26.23 -10.54
CA PHE A 41 15.85 -27.70 -10.65
C PHE A 41 14.44 -28.22 -10.87
N GLU A 42 14.35 -29.37 -11.56
CA GLU A 42 13.08 -30.01 -11.89
C GLU A 42 12.38 -30.57 -10.64
N GLY A 43 11.05 -30.45 -10.63
CA GLY A 43 10.18 -30.93 -9.55
C GLY A 43 10.25 -30.11 -8.26
N GLN A 44 10.83 -28.91 -8.29
CA GLN A 44 10.88 -28.02 -7.14
C GLN A 44 9.48 -27.65 -6.62
N ILE A 45 9.35 -27.60 -5.30
CA ILE A 45 8.14 -27.09 -4.66
C ILE A 45 8.09 -25.56 -4.84
N GLY A 46 6.91 -25.02 -5.13
CA GLY A 46 6.70 -23.59 -5.33
C GLY A 46 6.65 -23.15 -6.79
N GLN A 47 6.70 -24.06 -7.77
CA GLN A 47 6.53 -23.77 -9.20
C GLN A 47 5.32 -24.48 -9.84
N GLU A 48 4.40 -24.97 -9.02
CA GLU A 48 3.18 -25.62 -9.46
C GLU A 48 2.28 -24.68 -10.28
N GLU A 49 1.44 -25.25 -11.15
CA GLU A 49 0.61 -24.46 -12.05
C GLU A 49 -0.48 -23.70 -11.30
N THR A 50 -1.00 -24.33 -10.24
CA THR A 50 -2.09 -23.80 -9.43
C THR A 50 -1.70 -23.72 -7.95
N PRO A 51 -2.28 -22.78 -7.17
CA PRO A 51 -2.13 -22.77 -5.72
C PRO A 51 -2.59 -24.07 -5.05
N GLU A 52 -3.61 -24.72 -5.61
CA GLU A 52 -4.19 -25.97 -5.09
C GLU A 52 -3.18 -27.13 -5.18
N GLU A 53 -2.44 -27.24 -6.28
CA GLU A 53 -1.35 -28.20 -6.44
C GLU A 53 -0.23 -27.96 -5.42
N TYR A 54 0.21 -26.70 -5.28
CA TYR A 54 1.23 -26.31 -4.31
C TYR A 54 0.85 -26.66 -2.88
N ILE A 55 -0.38 -26.33 -2.47
CA ILE A 55 -0.89 -26.67 -1.15
C ILE A 55 -0.96 -28.20 -0.99
N GLY A 56 -1.42 -28.92 -2.01
CA GLY A 56 -1.49 -30.39 -2.00
C GLY A 56 -0.14 -31.05 -1.74
N ARG A 57 0.92 -30.58 -2.40
CA ARG A 57 2.29 -31.06 -2.18
C ARG A 57 2.77 -30.83 -0.75
N LEU A 58 2.58 -29.62 -0.23
CA LEU A 58 2.97 -29.28 1.14
C LEU A 58 2.18 -30.09 2.17
N VAL A 59 0.89 -30.34 1.95
CA VAL A 59 0.08 -31.20 2.84
C VAL A 59 0.67 -32.61 2.91
N VAL A 60 1.09 -33.20 1.79
CA VAL A 60 1.72 -34.54 1.79
C VAL A 60 3.07 -34.54 2.53
N VAL A 61 3.93 -33.57 2.25
CA VAL A 61 5.23 -33.42 2.94
C VAL A 61 5.02 -33.25 4.44
N PHE A 62 4.09 -32.38 4.84
CA PHE A 62 3.84 -32.11 6.26
C PHE A 62 3.04 -33.22 6.94
N SER A 63 2.28 -34.04 6.22
CA SER A 63 1.71 -35.28 6.75
C SER A 63 2.82 -36.25 7.16
N LYS A 64 3.85 -36.40 6.32
CA LYS A 64 5.04 -37.19 6.64
C LYS A 64 5.82 -36.61 7.80
N LEU A 65 6.05 -35.29 7.83
CA LEU A 65 6.67 -34.60 8.97
C LEU A 65 5.90 -34.88 10.27
N ARG A 66 4.56 -34.84 10.25
CA ARG A 66 3.73 -35.11 11.43
C ARG A 66 4.07 -36.46 12.06
N ARG A 67 4.34 -37.50 11.28
CA ARG A 67 4.75 -38.83 11.78
C ARG A 67 6.09 -38.81 12.51
N LYS A 68 7.02 -37.96 12.05
CA LYS A 68 8.35 -37.77 12.64
C LYS A 68 8.34 -36.93 13.92
N MET A 69 7.36 -36.04 14.06
CA MET A 69 7.15 -35.27 15.30
C MET A 69 6.84 -36.18 16.49
N ARG A 70 7.41 -35.83 17.65
CA ARG A 70 6.96 -36.33 18.94
C ARG A 70 5.48 -36.07 19.16
N ASP A 71 4.79 -36.92 19.91
CA ASP A 71 3.38 -36.73 20.25
C ASP A 71 3.09 -35.37 20.94
N ASP A 72 4.07 -34.83 21.66
CA ASP A 72 4.02 -33.51 22.30
C ASP A 72 4.76 -32.40 21.52
N GLY A 73 5.24 -32.70 20.31
CA GLY A 73 6.07 -31.81 19.52
C GLY A 73 5.30 -30.67 18.85
N VAL A 74 6.04 -29.62 18.48
CA VAL A 74 5.51 -28.37 17.92
C VAL A 74 6.14 -28.07 16.56
N PHE A 75 5.32 -27.72 15.58
CA PHE A 75 5.74 -27.29 14.26
C PHE A 75 5.41 -25.80 14.04
N PHE A 76 6.44 -24.98 13.85
CA PHE A 76 6.34 -23.58 13.44
C PHE A 76 6.53 -23.46 11.93
N LEU A 77 5.47 -23.08 11.22
CA LEU A 77 5.45 -22.91 9.77
C LEU A 77 5.28 -21.43 9.42
N ASN A 78 6.36 -20.79 8.96
CA ASN A 78 6.31 -19.44 8.40
C ASN A 78 5.99 -19.52 6.90
N ILE A 79 4.89 -18.92 6.48
CA ILE A 79 4.54 -18.86 5.06
C ILE A 79 3.80 -17.56 4.76
N GLY A 80 4.35 -16.79 3.81
CA GLY A 80 3.77 -15.53 3.36
C GLY A 80 2.74 -15.74 2.26
N ASP A 81 1.71 -14.89 2.24
CA ASP A 81 0.67 -14.95 1.23
C ASP A 81 1.12 -14.36 -0.12
N LYS A 82 0.33 -14.63 -1.16
CA LYS A 82 0.58 -14.21 -2.54
C LYS A 82 -0.65 -13.60 -3.19
N TYR A 83 -0.36 -12.66 -4.07
CA TYR A 83 -1.29 -12.16 -5.06
C TYR A 83 -1.09 -12.95 -6.34
N LEU A 84 -2.19 -13.33 -7.03
CA LEU A 84 -2.13 -14.12 -8.27
C LEU A 84 -1.20 -13.51 -9.34
N HIS A 85 -1.30 -12.20 -9.52
CA HIS A 85 -0.42 -11.38 -10.35
C HIS A 85 0.21 -10.23 -9.54
N ARG A 86 1.38 -9.75 -9.99
CA ARG A 86 2.10 -8.62 -9.37
C ARG A 86 1.40 -7.28 -9.59
N TYR A 87 0.76 -7.09 -10.75
CA TYR A 87 0.12 -5.84 -11.16
C TYR A 87 -1.36 -6.07 -11.52
N GLY A 88 -2.14 -5.00 -11.56
CA GLY A 88 -3.56 -5.02 -11.95
C GLY A 88 -4.49 -5.61 -10.87
N LYS A 89 -5.70 -6.02 -11.28
CA LYS A 89 -6.79 -6.59 -10.45
C LYS A 89 -6.48 -7.97 -9.84
N SER A 90 -5.27 -8.16 -9.36
CA SER A 90 -4.84 -9.38 -8.70
C SER A 90 -5.43 -9.52 -7.30
N HIS A 91 -5.99 -10.69 -6.97
CA HIS A 91 -6.55 -10.97 -5.66
C HIS A 91 -5.54 -11.72 -4.76
N LEU A 92 -5.75 -11.59 -3.45
CA LEU A 92 -5.00 -12.28 -2.42
C LEU A 92 -5.48 -13.74 -2.34
N LEU A 93 -4.54 -14.68 -2.28
CA LEU A 93 -4.83 -16.12 -2.43
C LEU A 93 -5.13 -16.86 -1.13
N GLN A 94 -4.83 -16.26 0.03
CA GLN A 94 -4.98 -16.87 1.36
C GLN A 94 -4.21 -18.21 1.50
N ILE A 95 -3.08 -18.37 0.81
CA ILE A 95 -2.29 -19.61 0.81
C ILE A 95 -1.95 -20.10 2.23
N PRO A 96 -1.48 -19.25 3.17
CA PRO A 96 -1.14 -19.70 4.52
C PRO A 96 -2.31 -20.36 5.25
N TYR A 97 -3.51 -19.79 5.09
CA TYR A 97 -4.71 -20.21 5.82
C TYR A 97 -5.39 -21.40 5.15
N ARG A 98 -5.36 -21.48 3.82
CA ARG A 98 -5.77 -22.67 3.06
C ARG A 98 -4.90 -23.87 3.38
N LEU A 99 -3.57 -23.69 3.41
CA LEU A 99 -2.64 -24.72 3.81
C LEU A 99 -2.91 -25.19 5.26
N ALA A 100 -3.03 -24.26 6.21
CA ALA A 100 -3.36 -24.60 7.59
C ALA A 100 -4.69 -25.36 7.70
N TYR A 101 -5.72 -24.97 6.95
CA TYR A 101 -7.02 -25.67 6.93
C TYR A 101 -6.87 -27.14 6.51
N HIS A 102 -6.20 -27.40 5.39
CA HIS A 102 -5.99 -28.76 4.91
C HIS A 102 -5.05 -29.58 5.80
N MET A 103 -4.05 -28.95 6.42
CA MET A 103 -3.20 -29.62 7.41
C MET A 103 -3.99 -30.04 8.65
N VAL A 104 -4.90 -29.19 9.16
CA VAL A 104 -5.79 -29.53 10.28
C VAL A 104 -6.71 -30.68 9.91
N ARG A 105 -7.29 -30.67 8.70
CA ARG A 105 -8.07 -31.81 8.18
C ARG A 105 -7.23 -33.09 8.05
N ASN A 106 -5.92 -32.97 7.89
CA ASN A 106 -4.97 -34.08 7.87
C ASN A 106 -4.43 -34.47 9.28
N GLY A 107 -5.05 -33.98 10.35
CA GLY A 107 -4.80 -34.42 11.72
C GLY A 107 -3.78 -33.58 12.49
N TRP A 108 -3.31 -32.46 11.94
CA TRP A 108 -2.61 -31.45 12.74
C TRP A 108 -3.59 -30.70 13.65
N LEU A 109 -3.11 -30.19 14.79
CA LEU A 109 -3.86 -29.26 15.62
C LEU A 109 -3.25 -27.87 15.48
N LEU A 110 -4.03 -26.88 15.05
CA LEU A 110 -3.57 -25.48 15.03
C LEU A 110 -3.67 -24.91 16.45
N LEU A 111 -2.52 -24.67 17.09
CA LEU A 111 -2.43 -24.18 18.47
C LEU A 111 -2.44 -22.64 18.54
N ASP A 112 -1.82 -21.97 17.57
CA ASP A 112 -1.75 -20.51 17.51
C ASP A 112 -1.41 -20.02 16.10
N ILE A 113 -1.64 -18.73 15.84
CA ILE A 113 -1.10 -18.02 14.68
C ILE A 113 -0.38 -16.77 15.18
N ILE A 114 0.95 -16.79 15.07
CA ILE A 114 1.79 -15.67 15.44
C ILE A 114 1.94 -14.75 14.24
N ILE A 115 1.61 -13.47 14.40
CA ILE A 115 1.83 -12.45 13.38
C ILE A 115 3.23 -11.87 13.54
N TRP A 116 4.11 -12.16 12.59
CA TRP A 116 5.39 -11.49 12.46
C TRP A 116 5.23 -10.18 11.68
N TYR A 117 5.18 -9.07 12.39
CA TYR A 117 5.20 -7.73 11.80
C TYR A 117 6.64 -7.29 11.52
N LYS A 118 6.88 -6.71 10.33
CA LYS A 118 8.17 -6.23 9.81
C LYS A 118 8.23 -4.69 9.84
N PRO A 119 8.82 -4.06 10.88
CA PRO A 119 8.83 -2.59 11.01
C PRO A 119 9.62 -1.88 9.90
N ASN A 120 10.61 -2.57 9.32
CA ASN A 120 11.48 -2.12 8.23
C ASN A 120 11.12 -2.77 6.87
N HIS A 121 9.84 -3.09 6.65
CA HIS A 121 9.38 -3.56 5.35
C HIS A 121 9.73 -2.57 4.24
N MET A 122 9.98 -3.09 3.05
CA MET A 122 10.22 -2.23 1.88
C MET A 122 8.93 -1.47 1.54
N PRO A 123 9.01 -0.14 1.30
CA PRO A 123 7.87 0.61 0.79
C PRO A 123 7.35 0.02 -0.52
N SER A 124 6.04 0.04 -0.71
CA SER A 124 5.40 -0.37 -1.95
C SER A 124 4.75 0.84 -2.64
N SER A 125 4.91 0.91 -3.96
CA SER A 125 4.26 1.91 -4.81
C SER A 125 2.87 1.48 -5.30
N VAL A 126 2.34 0.36 -4.78
CA VAL A 126 0.96 -0.06 -5.08
C VAL A 126 -0.03 0.98 -4.52
N GLU A 127 -1.02 1.31 -5.33
CA GLU A 127 -2.06 2.29 -4.99
C GLU A 127 -3.43 1.63 -4.80
N ASP A 128 -3.54 0.33 -5.10
CA ASP A 128 -4.78 -0.43 -5.23
C ASP A 128 -4.96 -1.51 -4.12
N ARG A 129 -4.09 -1.45 -3.10
CA ARG A 129 -4.06 -2.30 -1.90
C ARG A 129 -3.12 -1.71 -0.83
N PHE A 130 -3.22 -2.21 0.40
CA PHE A 130 -2.24 -1.96 1.45
C PHE A 130 -0.90 -2.65 1.16
N THR A 131 0.19 -2.11 1.72
CA THR A 131 1.52 -2.73 1.62
C THR A 131 1.56 -3.99 2.48
N ASN A 132 2.15 -5.09 1.99
CA ASN A 132 2.32 -6.30 2.77
C ASN A 132 3.46 -6.14 3.80
N THR A 133 3.11 -6.13 5.08
CA THR A 133 4.03 -5.77 6.18
C THR A 133 4.14 -6.82 7.27
N TYR A 134 3.28 -7.84 7.27
CA TYR A 134 3.41 -8.99 8.17
C TYR A 134 3.54 -10.31 7.41
N GLU A 135 3.92 -11.36 8.13
CA GLU A 135 3.79 -12.76 7.72
C GLU A 135 3.22 -13.58 8.89
N PRO A 136 2.31 -14.53 8.66
CA PRO A 136 1.84 -15.42 9.71
C PRO A 136 2.81 -16.61 9.90
N VAL A 137 3.00 -16.98 11.16
CA VAL A 137 3.65 -18.22 11.57
C VAL A 137 2.58 -19.11 12.21
N MET A 138 2.26 -20.21 11.54
CA MET A 138 1.33 -21.20 12.05
C MET A 138 2.05 -22.03 13.12
N VAL A 139 1.42 -22.20 14.29
CA VAL A 139 1.92 -23.06 15.36
C VAL A 139 1.04 -24.30 15.40
N LEU A 140 1.60 -25.44 15.03
CA LEU A 140 0.88 -26.69 14.86
C LEU A 140 1.39 -27.74 15.86
N GLY A 141 0.48 -28.41 16.55
CA GLY A 141 0.77 -29.53 17.44
C GLY A 141 0.35 -30.86 16.83
N ARG A 142 0.99 -31.94 17.27
CA ARG A 142 0.58 -33.31 16.93
C ARG A 142 -0.60 -33.79 17.79
N SER A 143 -0.68 -33.32 19.04
CA SER A 143 -1.76 -33.58 19.98
C SER A 143 -2.00 -32.39 20.91
N GLU A 144 -3.05 -32.45 21.74
CA GLU A 144 -3.36 -31.40 22.74
C GLU A 144 -2.30 -31.35 23.85
N ARG A 145 -1.58 -32.46 24.07
CA ARG A 145 -0.38 -32.47 24.88
C ARG A 145 0.71 -31.86 24.02
N SER A 146 1.19 -30.67 24.39
CA SER A 146 2.17 -29.93 23.59
C SER A 146 3.17 -29.26 24.51
N ILE A 147 4.44 -29.22 24.10
CA ILE A 147 5.49 -28.44 24.77
C ILE A 147 5.38 -26.94 24.49
N TYR A 148 4.41 -26.50 23.68
CA TYR A 148 4.13 -25.09 23.42
C TYR A 148 3.61 -24.38 24.67
N ILE A 149 4.23 -23.25 25.04
CA ILE A 149 3.87 -22.46 26.22
C ILE A 149 3.17 -21.13 25.90
N GLY A 150 2.95 -20.82 24.62
CA GLY A 150 2.32 -19.56 24.21
C GLY A 150 3.24 -18.34 24.29
N GLY A 151 2.65 -17.16 24.13
CA GLY A 151 3.32 -15.86 24.16
C GLY A 151 2.49 -14.78 23.47
N PRO A 152 3.04 -13.58 23.24
CA PRO A 152 2.35 -12.55 22.48
C PRO A 152 2.00 -13.01 21.06
N GLN A 153 0.77 -12.80 20.60
CA GLN A 153 0.37 -13.22 19.24
C GLN A 153 0.96 -12.35 18.14
N VAL A 154 1.53 -11.19 18.48
CA VAL A 154 2.22 -10.30 17.53
C VAL A 154 3.67 -10.14 17.96
N VAL A 155 4.59 -10.42 17.04
CA VAL A 155 6.04 -10.18 17.23
C VAL A 155 6.53 -9.14 16.24
N LYS A 156 7.29 -8.15 16.73
CA LYS A 156 7.80 -7.04 15.92
C LYS A 156 9.30 -7.25 15.70
N ILE A 157 9.65 -7.89 14.59
CA ILE A 157 11.02 -8.28 14.29
C ILE A 157 11.40 -7.70 12.92
N PRO A 158 12.49 -6.92 12.81
CA PRO A 158 12.92 -6.41 11.52
C PRO A 158 13.44 -7.54 10.62
N LEU A 159 13.30 -7.34 9.30
CA LEU A 159 14.00 -8.15 8.30
C LEU A 159 15.51 -8.10 8.55
N GLN A 160 16.16 -9.25 8.44
CA GLN A 160 17.61 -9.42 8.57
C GLN A 160 18.25 -9.36 7.18
N GLN A 161 19.27 -8.52 7.01
CA GLN A 161 20.06 -8.47 5.78
C GLN A 161 21.10 -9.60 5.76
N THR A 162 21.38 -10.12 4.57
CA THR A 162 22.37 -11.19 4.38
C THR A 162 23.28 -10.91 3.18
N PRO A 163 24.54 -11.35 3.22
CA PRO A 163 25.50 -11.13 2.14
C PRO A 163 25.25 -12.02 0.91
N TRP A 164 24.51 -13.12 1.06
CA TRP A 164 24.27 -14.11 0.01
C TRP A 164 23.10 -13.71 -0.90
N LYS A 165 23.31 -13.81 -2.22
CA LYS A 165 22.27 -13.53 -3.22
C LYS A 165 21.18 -14.61 -3.19
N HIS A 166 19.97 -14.24 -3.61
CA HIS A 166 18.83 -15.16 -3.78
C HIS A 166 18.35 -15.91 -2.53
N THR A 167 18.82 -15.54 -1.33
CA THR A 167 18.37 -16.15 -0.09
C THR A 167 17.03 -15.55 0.37
N ALA A 168 16.06 -16.40 0.71
CA ALA A 168 14.83 -16.03 1.39
C ALA A 168 14.94 -16.50 2.84
N ILE A 169 15.54 -15.67 3.69
CA ILE A 169 15.86 -16.03 5.08
C ILE A 169 14.91 -15.28 6.02
N PHE A 170 14.16 -16.00 6.86
CA PHE A 170 13.54 -15.38 8.02
C PHE A 170 14.61 -15.06 9.09
N PRO A 171 14.45 -13.99 9.89
CA PRO A 171 15.47 -13.55 10.85
C PRO A 171 15.80 -14.60 11.91
N GLU A 172 17.06 -14.68 12.34
CA GLU A 172 17.49 -15.50 13.48
C GLU A 172 16.70 -15.17 14.75
N LYS A 173 16.40 -13.89 14.98
CA LYS A 173 15.56 -13.45 16.10
C LYS A 173 14.16 -14.05 16.06
N LEU A 174 13.59 -14.30 14.88
CA LEU A 174 12.27 -14.92 14.78
C LEU A 174 12.32 -16.38 15.25
N VAL A 175 13.39 -17.11 14.91
CA VAL A 175 13.63 -18.48 15.41
C VAL A 175 13.85 -18.48 16.92
N GLU A 176 14.64 -17.55 17.44
CA GLU A 176 14.83 -17.40 18.89
C GLU A 176 13.49 -17.17 19.59
N GLU A 177 12.62 -16.33 19.04
CA GLU A 177 11.27 -16.12 19.58
C GLU A 177 10.38 -17.37 19.49
N MET A 178 10.50 -18.21 18.45
CA MET A 178 9.78 -19.49 18.36
C MET A 178 10.29 -20.50 19.42
N LEU A 179 11.61 -20.65 19.55
CA LEU A 179 12.24 -21.59 20.49
C LEU A 179 12.05 -21.19 21.96
N LYS A 180 11.83 -19.90 22.26
CA LYS A 180 11.44 -19.44 23.60
C LYS A 180 10.02 -19.88 23.99
N ARG A 181 9.17 -20.22 23.03
CA ARG A 181 7.76 -20.60 23.26
C ARG A 181 7.57 -22.11 23.41
N VAL A 182 8.65 -22.85 23.62
CA VAL A 182 8.62 -24.31 23.81
C VAL A 182 9.47 -24.71 25.01
N LYS A 183 8.97 -25.69 25.78
CA LYS A 183 9.72 -26.34 26.85
C LYS A 183 10.64 -27.42 26.25
N LEU A 184 11.83 -26.98 25.85
CA LEU A 184 12.89 -27.88 25.37
C LEU A 184 13.71 -28.46 26.52
N ASP A 185 13.92 -29.77 26.45
CA ASP A 185 14.77 -30.57 27.32
C ASP A 185 16.11 -30.95 26.64
N ASP A 186 17.08 -31.35 27.46
CA ASP A 186 18.36 -31.86 26.94
C ASP A 186 18.15 -33.12 26.10
N GLY A 187 18.75 -33.15 24.92
CA GLY A 187 18.60 -34.23 23.93
C GLY A 187 17.49 -33.99 22.91
N ASP A 188 16.68 -32.93 23.06
CA ASP A 188 15.62 -32.62 22.09
C ASP A 188 16.17 -32.31 20.69
N LEU A 189 15.40 -32.75 19.69
CA LEU A 189 15.71 -32.59 18.28
C LEU A 189 14.89 -31.46 17.66
N VAL A 190 15.58 -30.48 17.08
CA VAL A 190 15.01 -29.39 16.30
C VAL A 190 15.25 -29.65 14.81
N LEU A 191 14.19 -29.70 14.02
CA LEU A 191 14.24 -29.97 12.58
C LEU A 191 13.93 -28.72 11.77
N ASP A 192 14.69 -28.48 10.71
CA ASP A 192 14.29 -27.60 9.61
C ASP A 192 14.24 -28.39 8.29
N PRO A 193 13.04 -28.75 7.79
CA PRO A 193 12.86 -29.51 6.55
C PRO A 193 13.12 -28.69 5.27
N PHE A 194 13.22 -27.37 5.35
CA PHE A 194 13.56 -26.48 4.24
C PHE A 194 14.63 -25.47 4.70
N ALA A 195 15.80 -26.00 5.05
CA ALA A 195 16.77 -25.28 5.85
C ALA A 195 17.43 -24.09 5.13
N GLY A 196 17.49 -24.08 3.81
CA GLY A 196 18.13 -23.02 3.03
C GLY A 196 19.55 -22.78 3.54
N THR A 197 19.82 -21.58 4.05
CA THR A 197 21.15 -21.24 4.58
C THR A 197 21.38 -21.64 6.04
N GLY A 198 20.49 -22.41 6.68
CA GLY A 198 20.72 -22.99 8.00
C GLY A 198 20.43 -22.07 9.19
N THR A 199 19.52 -21.10 9.05
CA THR A 199 19.22 -20.14 10.14
C THR A 199 18.80 -20.83 11.44
N VAL A 200 18.00 -21.89 11.36
CA VAL A 200 17.60 -22.69 12.54
C VAL A 200 18.83 -23.31 13.22
N GLY A 201 19.74 -23.92 12.46
CA GLY A 201 20.97 -24.51 12.99
C GLY A 201 21.89 -23.49 13.67
N VAL A 202 21.99 -22.27 13.12
CA VAL A 202 22.76 -21.17 13.75
C VAL A 202 22.21 -20.83 15.13
N VAL A 203 20.89 -20.73 15.26
CA VAL A 203 20.24 -20.40 16.54
C VAL A 203 20.36 -21.55 17.54
N VAL A 204 20.18 -22.80 17.09
CA VAL A 204 20.35 -23.99 17.94
C VAL A 204 21.79 -24.08 18.47
N ARG A 205 22.80 -23.82 17.63
CA ARG A 205 24.19 -23.72 18.07
C ARG A 205 24.39 -22.60 19.10
N ARG A 206 23.85 -21.41 18.86
CA ARG A 206 23.93 -20.28 19.81
C ARG A 206 23.28 -20.62 21.16
N MET A 207 22.18 -21.36 21.18
CA MET A 207 21.53 -21.80 22.43
C MET A 207 22.37 -22.81 23.22
N ARG A 208 23.22 -23.61 22.55
CA ARG A 208 24.20 -24.47 23.21
C ARG A 208 25.39 -23.70 23.78
N GLU A 209 25.82 -22.64 23.10
CA GLU A 209 26.97 -21.82 23.49
C GLU A 209 26.60 -20.65 24.42
N GLY A 210 25.30 -20.45 24.69
CA GLY A 210 24.78 -19.33 25.47
C GLY A 210 25.01 -19.44 26.99
N LEU A 211 24.59 -18.41 27.72
CA LEU A 211 24.75 -18.33 29.19
C LEU A 211 24.02 -19.44 29.96
N LEU A 212 22.90 -19.95 29.40
CA LEU A 212 22.18 -21.12 29.90
C LEU A 212 22.16 -22.18 28.81
N PRO A 213 23.23 -23.01 28.70
CA PRO A 213 23.34 -24.02 27.65
C PRO A 213 22.19 -25.01 27.69
N LYS A 214 21.55 -25.25 26.54
CA LYS A 214 20.64 -26.38 26.33
C LYS A 214 21.27 -27.40 25.40
N LYS A 215 21.39 -28.67 25.79
CA LYS A 215 22.02 -29.73 24.97
C LYS A 215 21.05 -30.28 23.93
N ILE A 216 20.54 -29.40 23.08
CA ILE A 216 19.64 -29.74 21.97
C ILE A 216 20.42 -29.96 20.67
N HIS A 217 19.79 -30.65 19.71
CA HIS A 217 20.39 -31.00 18.43
C HIS A 217 19.56 -30.45 17.27
N SER A 218 20.20 -30.24 16.13
CA SER A 218 19.55 -29.78 14.90
C SER A 218 19.74 -30.73 13.73
N VAL A 219 18.66 -30.95 12.97
CA VAL A 219 18.73 -31.60 11.66
C VAL A 219 18.20 -30.63 10.61
N LEU A 220 18.95 -30.49 9.53
CA LEU A 220 18.67 -29.51 8.49
C LEU A 220 18.58 -30.25 7.15
N ILE A 221 17.47 -30.10 6.44
CA ILE A 221 17.26 -30.73 5.12
C ILE A 221 17.30 -29.65 4.05
N GLU A 222 18.13 -29.85 3.02
CA GLU A 222 18.27 -28.93 1.89
C GLU A 222 18.71 -29.69 0.64
N ARG A 223 18.17 -29.30 -0.53
CA ARG A 223 18.48 -29.93 -1.82
C ARG A 223 19.55 -29.18 -2.60
N GLY A 224 19.66 -27.86 -2.44
CA GLY A 224 20.59 -27.04 -3.22
C GLY A 224 22.02 -27.09 -2.69
N ASP A 225 22.96 -27.50 -3.54
CA ASP A 225 24.40 -27.57 -3.21
C ASP A 225 24.95 -26.25 -2.64
N GLU A 226 24.59 -25.11 -3.24
CA GLU A 226 25.02 -23.78 -2.79
C GLU A 226 24.56 -23.52 -1.34
N PHE A 227 23.31 -23.86 -1.03
CA PHE A 227 22.74 -23.65 0.29
C PHE A 227 23.36 -24.58 1.33
N VAL A 228 23.62 -25.84 1.00
CA VAL A 228 24.34 -26.78 1.88
C VAL A 228 25.73 -26.24 2.22
N ASN A 229 26.47 -25.72 1.23
CA ASN A 229 27.80 -25.14 1.47
C ASN A 229 27.74 -23.91 2.39
N ILE A 230 26.80 -22.99 2.17
CA ILE A 230 26.59 -21.83 3.05
C ILE A 230 26.19 -22.28 4.46
N MET A 231 25.31 -23.28 4.54
CA MET A 231 24.83 -23.85 5.80
C MET A 231 25.97 -24.44 6.63
N ARG A 232 26.87 -25.22 6.02
CA ARG A 232 28.07 -25.75 6.70
C ARG A 232 28.92 -24.62 7.28
N GLN A 233 29.18 -23.58 6.49
CA GLN A 233 29.96 -22.42 6.94
C GLN A 233 29.30 -21.67 8.11
N ARG A 234 27.98 -21.47 8.07
CA ARG A 234 27.24 -20.73 9.10
C ARG A 234 27.06 -21.53 10.39
N THR A 235 26.78 -22.82 10.27
CA THR A 235 26.43 -23.67 11.41
C THR A 235 27.65 -24.38 12.01
N GLY A 236 28.69 -24.63 11.22
CA GLY A 236 29.84 -25.48 11.59
C GLY A 236 29.51 -26.98 11.60
N ILE A 237 28.38 -27.39 11.03
CA ILE A 237 28.01 -28.81 10.93
C ILE A 237 28.78 -29.43 9.76
N GLU A 238 29.67 -30.37 10.05
CA GLU A 238 30.44 -31.10 9.02
C GLU A 238 29.81 -32.43 8.60
N SER A 239 28.90 -32.98 9.43
CA SER A 239 28.22 -34.23 9.12
C SER A 239 27.13 -33.99 8.08
N VAL A 240 27.37 -34.45 6.85
CA VAL A 240 26.40 -34.39 5.74
C VAL A 240 26.04 -35.81 5.32
N LYS A 241 24.75 -36.10 5.23
CA LYS A 241 24.21 -37.35 4.69
C LYS A 241 23.48 -37.04 3.39
N SER A 242 23.96 -37.56 2.28
CA SER A 242 23.28 -37.42 1.00
C SER A 242 22.22 -38.51 0.84
N ILE A 243 21.08 -38.16 0.26
CA ILE A 243 20.02 -39.09 -0.10
C ILE A 243 19.47 -38.77 -1.48
N GLU A 244 19.20 -39.80 -2.26
CA GLU A 244 18.52 -39.65 -3.55
C GLU A 244 17.04 -39.29 -3.34
N GLY A 245 16.49 -38.49 -4.25
CA GLY A 245 15.08 -38.13 -4.22
C GLY A 245 14.20 -39.38 -4.40
N SER A 246 13.06 -39.40 -3.70
CA SER A 246 12.05 -40.43 -3.85
C SER A 246 10.75 -39.76 -4.31
N PRO A 247 10.15 -40.21 -5.44
CA PRO A 247 8.88 -39.66 -5.86
C PRO A 247 7.82 -39.94 -4.79
N TYR A 248 6.89 -39.01 -4.63
CA TYR A 248 5.74 -39.19 -3.75
C TYR A 248 4.48 -38.74 -4.48
N GLU A 249 3.40 -39.47 -4.22
CA GLU A 249 2.10 -39.14 -4.76
C GLU A 249 1.49 -37.96 -4.01
N TRP A 250 0.92 -37.03 -4.75
CA TRP A 250 0.16 -35.90 -4.25
C TRP A 250 -0.91 -35.52 -5.25
N ALA A 251 -1.94 -34.83 -4.78
CA ALA A 251 -3.01 -34.31 -5.62
C ALA A 251 -3.33 -32.87 -5.20
N PRO A 252 -3.89 -32.04 -6.11
CA PRO A 252 -4.39 -30.72 -5.76
C PRO A 252 -5.43 -30.82 -4.63
N VAL A 253 -5.41 -29.86 -3.69
CA VAL A 253 -6.45 -29.81 -2.65
C VAL A 253 -7.81 -29.45 -3.23
N GLN A 254 -8.86 -29.99 -2.62
CA GLN A 254 -10.24 -29.65 -2.96
C GLN A 254 -10.76 -28.58 -2.00
N GLU A 255 -11.11 -27.42 -2.53
CA GLU A 255 -11.66 -26.32 -1.74
C GLU A 255 -13.12 -26.56 -1.36
N GLU A 256 -13.49 -26.16 -0.15
CA GLU A 256 -14.84 -26.28 0.39
C GLU A 256 -15.60 -24.96 0.29
N ARG A 257 -16.92 -25.07 0.19
CA ARG A 257 -17.82 -23.92 0.28
C ARG A 257 -18.09 -23.56 1.75
N PRO A 258 -18.36 -22.28 2.05
CA PRO A 258 -18.84 -21.89 3.36
C PRO A 258 -20.10 -22.67 3.77
N PRO A 259 -20.35 -22.87 5.08
CA PRO A 259 -21.58 -23.49 5.55
C PRO A 259 -22.82 -22.71 5.11
N ASP A 260 -23.94 -23.42 4.95
CA ASP A 260 -25.20 -22.79 4.60
C ASP A 260 -25.79 -22.07 5.82
N LEU A 261 -25.70 -20.74 5.82
CA LEU A 261 -26.20 -19.86 6.88
C LEU A 261 -27.23 -18.89 6.32
N GLU A 262 -28.13 -18.36 7.15
CA GLU A 262 -28.98 -17.24 6.71
C GLU A 262 -28.10 -16.03 6.37
N PRO A 263 -28.27 -15.38 5.20
CA PRO A 263 -27.42 -14.28 4.78
C PRO A 263 -27.70 -13.00 5.59
N LYS A 264 -26.64 -12.35 6.10
CA LYS A 264 -26.71 -11.04 6.74
C LYS A 264 -26.28 -9.95 5.77
N GLU A 265 -27.26 -9.20 5.28
CA GLU A 265 -27.00 -8.08 4.37
C GLU A 265 -26.57 -6.83 5.15
N VAL A 266 -25.35 -6.36 4.91
CA VAL A 266 -24.86 -5.06 5.41
C VAL A 266 -25.09 -4.04 4.30
N VAL A 267 -26.15 -3.24 4.40
CA VAL A 267 -26.61 -2.30 3.35
C VAL A 267 -26.84 -0.89 3.94
N SER A 268 -25.79 -0.33 4.51
CA SER A 268 -25.78 0.97 5.20
C SER A 268 -25.23 2.11 4.34
N ASP A 269 -24.22 1.85 3.51
CA ASP A 269 -23.60 2.83 2.63
C ASP A 269 -23.27 2.24 1.26
N ARG A 270 -23.93 2.76 0.22
CA ARG A 270 -23.79 2.28 -1.15
C ARG A 270 -22.36 2.39 -1.73
N HIS A 271 -21.48 3.20 -1.14
CA HIS A 271 -20.10 3.38 -1.61
C HIS A 271 -19.13 2.36 -1.00
N GLY A 272 -19.55 1.64 0.04
CA GLY A 272 -18.73 0.67 0.72
C GLY A 272 -19.18 0.44 2.16
N GLU A 273 -18.66 -0.60 2.77
CA GLU A 273 -19.06 -1.03 4.11
C GLU A 273 -17.85 -1.24 5.01
N VAL A 274 -18.01 -0.97 6.31
CA VAL A 274 -17.11 -1.49 7.34
C VAL A 274 -17.95 -2.23 8.36
N PHE A 275 -17.71 -3.53 8.49
CA PHE A 275 -18.46 -4.41 9.37
C PHE A 275 -17.49 -5.28 10.15
N ILE A 276 -17.55 -5.26 11.49
CA ILE A 276 -16.69 -6.11 12.33
C ILE A 276 -17.61 -7.03 13.12
N ALA A 277 -17.64 -8.29 12.72
CA ALA A 277 -18.38 -9.35 13.39
C ALA A 277 -17.73 -9.71 14.73
N ASN A 278 -18.54 -10.16 15.69
CA ASN A 278 -18.04 -10.70 16.95
C ASN A 278 -17.74 -12.20 16.87
N THR A 279 -18.37 -12.93 15.96
CA THR A 279 -18.30 -14.40 15.87
C THR A 279 -18.12 -14.88 14.42
N THR A 280 -17.65 -16.13 14.27
CA THR A 280 -17.55 -16.81 12.96
C THR A 280 -18.89 -16.90 12.24
N GLU A 281 -19.98 -17.24 12.94
CA GLU A 281 -21.31 -17.35 12.32
C GLU A 281 -21.77 -16.01 11.73
N GLU A 282 -21.59 -14.93 12.48
CA GLU A 282 -21.93 -13.59 12.01
C GLU A 282 -21.07 -13.15 10.82
N PHE A 283 -19.77 -13.46 10.83
CA PHE A 283 -18.88 -13.16 9.72
C PHE A 283 -19.25 -13.93 8.45
N LEU A 284 -19.44 -15.24 8.55
CA LEU A 284 -19.79 -16.09 7.40
C LEU A 284 -21.19 -15.77 6.86
N SER A 285 -22.13 -15.44 7.74
CA SER A 285 -23.46 -14.93 7.35
C SER A 285 -23.34 -13.61 6.57
N ALA A 286 -22.47 -12.69 7.00
CA ALA A 286 -22.22 -11.45 6.27
C ALA A 286 -21.50 -11.68 4.93
N LEU A 287 -20.53 -12.60 4.89
CA LEU A 287 -19.83 -13.00 3.67
C LEU A 287 -20.81 -13.57 2.64
N LYS A 288 -21.79 -14.39 3.07
CA LYS A 288 -22.90 -14.84 2.22
C LYS A 288 -23.83 -13.69 1.83
N GLY A 289 -24.07 -12.74 2.73
CA GLY A 289 -24.85 -11.53 2.45
C GLY A 289 -24.37 -10.73 1.25
N ILE A 290 -23.05 -10.67 1.01
CA ILE A 290 -22.44 -10.00 -0.15
C ILE A 290 -22.97 -10.57 -1.49
N THR A 291 -23.32 -11.86 -1.53
CA THR A 291 -23.72 -12.55 -2.76
C THR A 291 -25.20 -12.39 -3.10
N THR A 292 -25.99 -11.79 -2.21
CA THR A 292 -27.43 -11.59 -2.40
C THR A 292 -27.73 -10.55 -3.49
N GLU A 293 -28.88 -10.70 -4.15
CA GLU A 293 -29.31 -9.76 -5.19
C GLU A 293 -29.56 -8.35 -4.62
N ARG A 294 -30.14 -8.26 -3.41
CA ARG A 294 -30.39 -6.99 -2.74
C ARG A 294 -29.09 -6.27 -2.40
N PHE A 295 -28.08 -6.96 -1.88
CA PHE A 295 -26.77 -6.37 -1.61
C PHE A 295 -26.12 -5.84 -2.91
N ARG A 296 -26.14 -6.63 -3.99
CA ARG A 296 -25.60 -6.25 -5.30
C ARG A 296 -26.33 -5.04 -5.91
N LYS A 297 -27.64 -4.93 -5.74
CA LYS A 297 -28.44 -3.79 -6.23
C LYS A 297 -28.25 -2.51 -5.41
N PHE A 298 -28.04 -2.64 -4.10
CA PHE A 298 -27.87 -1.50 -3.21
C PHE A 298 -26.52 -0.80 -3.41
N HIS A 299 -25.44 -1.58 -3.49
CA HIS A 299 -24.09 -1.04 -3.60
C HIS A 299 -23.71 -0.68 -5.03
N ARG A 300 -22.82 0.31 -5.16
CA ARG A 300 -22.15 0.61 -6.42
C ARG A 300 -21.19 -0.52 -6.80
N GLU A 301 -20.95 -0.67 -8.09
CA GLU A 301 -20.02 -1.69 -8.61
C GLU A 301 -18.55 -1.40 -8.24
N ASP A 302 -18.22 -0.13 -7.93
CA ASP A 302 -16.90 0.32 -7.48
C ASP A 302 -16.73 0.33 -5.94
N ALA A 303 -17.72 -0.14 -5.19
CA ALA A 303 -17.71 -0.13 -3.73
C ALA A 303 -16.65 -1.06 -3.12
N LEU A 304 -16.22 -0.72 -1.90
CA LEU A 304 -15.27 -1.50 -1.10
C LEU A 304 -15.89 -1.98 0.20
N TYR A 305 -15.60 -3.21 0.59
CA TYR A 305 -16.18 -3.82 1.79
C TYR A 305 -15.06 -4.27 2.72
N PHE A 306 -15.04 -3.78 3.95
CA PHE A 306 -14.09 -4.16 4.99
C PHE A 306 -14.80 -4.98 6.06
N PHE A 307 -14.72 -6.30 5.96
CA PHE A 307 -15.40 -7.21 6.87
C PHE A 307 -14.38 -7.86 7.80
N GLY A 308 -14.49 -7.63 9.11
CA GLY A 308 -13.63 -8.22 10.12
C GLY A 308 -14.37 -9.17 11.06
N VAL A 309 -13.61 -9.91 11.87
CA VAL A 309 -14.16 -10.85 12.85
C VAL A 309 -13.29 -10.93 14.09
N ARG A 310 -13.82 -10.54 15.27
CA ARG A 310 -13.05 -10.48 16.52
C ARG A 310 -12.64 -11.85 17.03
N ASN A 311 -13.63 -12.69 17.32
CA ASN A 311 -13.40 -14.05 17.79
C ASN A 311 -13.34 -14.96 16.58
N TRP A 312 -12.24 -14.83 15.84
CA TRP A 312 -12.02 -15.57 14.62
C TRP A 312 -11.57 -17.00 14.89
N THR A 313 -11.84 -17.86 13.92
CA THR A 313 -11.36 -19.23 13.82
C THR A 313 -10.63 -19.43 12.49
N LEU A 314 -9.97 -20.57 12.32
CA LEU A 314 -9.35 -20.92 11.04
C LEU A 314 -10.36 -20.91 9.87
N LYS A 315 -11.65 -21.19 10.13
CA LYS A 315 -12.70 -21.16 9.11
C LYS A 315 -12.91 -19.77 8.53
N ASP A 316 -12.81 -18.71 9.34
CA ASP A 316 -12.97 -17.34 8.86
C ASP A 316 -11.85 -16.96 7.89
N LEU A 317 -10.61 -17.29 8.26
CA LEU A 317 -9.42 -17.07 7.45
C LEU A 317 -9.43 -17.91 6.17
N TYR A 318 -9.94 -19.13 6.26
CA TYR A 318 -10.09 -20.04 5.14
C TYR A 318 -11.18 -19.56 4.16
N TYR A 319 -12.43 -19.42 4.60
CA TYR A 319 -13.55 -19.19 3.68
C TYR A 319 -13.56 -17.81 3.01
N ALA A 320 -12.81 -16.82 3.53
CA ALA A 320 -12.71 -15.50 2.92
C ALA A 320 -12.28 -15.53 1.43
N HIS A 321 -11.45 -16.49 1.02
CA HIS A 321 -11.01 -16.60 -0.38
C HIS A 321 -12.13 -17.07 -1.33
N THR A 322 -13.14 -17.79 -0.81
CA THR A 322 -14.19 -18.43 -1.64
C THR A 322 -15.10 -17.43 -2.33
N ILE A 323 -15.14 -16.17 -1.86
CA ILE A 323 -15.91 -15.09 -2.48
C ILE A 323 -15.51 -14.84 -3.95
N LEU A 324 -14.33 -15.32 -4.36
CA LEU A 324 -13.89 -15.33 -5.75
C LEU A 324 -14.89 -16.02 -6.68
N HIS A 325 -15.48 -17.13 -6.22
CA HIS A 325 -16.47 -17.89 -6.98
C HIS A 325 -17.83 -17.19 -7.06
N GLU A 326 -18.02 -16.12 -6.28
CA GLU A 326 -19.28 -15.38 -6.15
C GLU A 326 -19.24 -14.00 -6.82
N GLY A 327 -18.20 -13.74 -7.62
CA GLY A 327 -18.03 -12.50 -8.39
C GLY A 327 -17.34 -11.36 -7.64
N TYR A 328 -16.63 -11.65 -6.56
CA TYR A 328 -15.84 -10.66 -5.80
C TYR A 328 -14.37 -11.07 -5.73
N VAL A 329 -13.52 -10.22 -5.16
CA VAL A 329 -12.10 -10.51 -4.93
C VAL A 329 -11.70 -10.06 -3.54
N LEU A 330 -10.89 -10.87 -2.87
CA LEU A 330 -10.17 -10.45 -1.67
C LEU A 330 -8.95 -9.62 -2.08
N ARG A 331 -8.93 -8.35 -1.69
CA ARG A 331 -7.91 -7.36 -2.07
C ARG A 331 -6.79 -7.22 -1.06
N ASN A 332 -7.08 -7.40 0.22
CA ASN A 332 -6.13 -7.44 1.33
C ASN A 332 -6.76 -8.18 2.50
N MET A 333 -5.92 -8.76 3.36
CA MET A 333 -6.29 -9.10 4.73
C MET A 333 -5.45 -8.22 5.67
N LEU A 334 -6.12 -7.33 6.39
CA LEU A 334 -5.50 -6.49 7.41
C LEU A 334 -5.45 -7.24 8.74
N VAL A 335 -4.38 -7.06 9.50
CA VAL A 335 -4.27 -7.51 10.88
C VAL A 335 -4.43 -6.31 11.80
N VAL A 336 -5.48 -6.31 12.61
CA VAL A 336 -5.72 -5.28 13.63
C VAL A 336 -5.30 -5.82 14.99
N SER A 337 -4.29 -5.20 15.59
CA SER A 337 -3.73 -5.57 16.90
C SER A 337 -4.30 -4.67 18.00
N GLN A 338 -5.01 -5.27 18.96
CA GLN A 338 -5.63 -4.62 20.12
C GLN A 338 -5.43 -5.47 21.37
N GLY A 339 -4.91 -4.87 22.46
CA GLY A 339 -4.81 -5.55 23.75
C GLY A 339 -3.94 -6.82 23.76
N GLY A 340 -2.92 -6.90 22.89
CA GLY A 340 -2.04 -8.08 22.77
C GLY A 340 -2.63 -9.25 21.99
N ARG A 341 -3.86 -9.11 21.47
CA ARG A 341 -4.50 -10.02 20.51
C ARG A 341 -4.61 -9.34 19.15
N TRP A 342 -4.96 -10.13 18.13
CA TRP A 342 -5.24 -9.59 16.81
C TRP A 342 -6.53 -10.19 16.22
N PHE A 343 -7.12 -9.46 15.28
CA PHE A 343 -8.23 -9.95 14.47
C PHE A 343 -8.06 -9.55 12.99
N PRO A 344 -8.53 -10.38 12.03
CA PRO A 344 -8.48 -10.07 10.61
C PRO A 344 -9.58 -9.08 10.22
N VAL A 345 -9.26 -8.20 9.28
CA VAL A 345 -10.24 -7.42 8.50
C VAL A 345 -9.96 -7.65 7.02
N PHE A 346 -10.90 -8.26 6.32
CA PHE A 346 -10.82 -8.58 4.90
C PHE A 346 -11.35 -7.43 4.06
N MET A 347 -10.59 -7.01 3.07
CA MET A 347 -10.99 -6.01 2.09
C MET A 347 -11.51 -6.72 0.82
N PHE A 348 -12.80 -6.64 0.56
CA PHE A 348 -13.44 -7.20 -0.63
C PHE A 348 -13.81 -6.11 -1.63
N ALA A 349 -13.84 -6.47 -2.91
CA ALA A 349 -14.33 -5.63 -4.00
C ALA A 349 -15.00 -6.49 -5.07
N ALA A 350 -15.91 -5.92 -5.87
CA ALA A 350 -16.49 -6.64 -7.00
C ALA A 350 -15.40 -7.01 -8.03
N ASN A 351 -15.48 -8.23 -8.57
CA ASN A 351 -14.57 -8.72 -9.61
C ASN A 351 -15.01 -8.23 -11.00
N SER A 352 -15.08 -6.91 -11.17
CA SER A 352 -15.48 -6.27 -12.42
C SER A 352 -14.27 -5.73 -13.18
N THR A 353 -14.26 -5.72 -14.51
CA THR A 353 -13.27 -4.94 -15.29
C THR A 353 -13.85 -3.60 -15.77
N ARG A 354 -15.14 -3.35 -15.52
CA ARG A 354 -15.87 -2.18 -15.99
C ARG A 354 -15.53 -0.91 -15.22
N VAL A 355 -15.21 -1.04 -13.92
CA VAL A 355 -15.00 0.11 -13.02
C VAL A 355 -13.81 -0.08 -12.07
N ALA A 356 -13.01 0.99 -11.94
CA ALA A 356 -12.04 1.18 -10.86
C ALA A 356 -12.73 1.06 -9.50
N TYR A 357 -12.21 0.24 -8.58
CA TYR A 357 -12.72 0.27 -7.20
C TYR A 357 -12.26 1.55 -6.51
N ARG A 358 -13.14 2.11 -5.69
CA ARG A 358 -13.01 3.41 -5.04
C ARG A 358 -12.08 3.34 -3.84
N PHE A 359 -10.77 3.29 -4.09
CA PHE A 359 -9.74 3.13 -3.07
C PHE A 359 -8.78 4.33 -3.02
N TYR A 360 -8.78 5.07 -1.92
CA TYR A 360 -7.97 6.27 -1.70
C TYR A 360 -6.94 6.04 -0.58
N LEU A 361 -5.90 5.25 -0.88
CA LEU A 361 -4.86 4.88 0.08
C LEU A 361 -4.13 6.07 0.71
N ASP A 362 -4.05 7.18 -0.02
CA ASP A 362 -3.35 8.38 0.40
C ASP A 362 -4.02 9.11 1.58
N ARG A 363 -5.34 8.96 1.73
CA ARG A 363 -6.16 9.57 2.81
C ARG A 363 -5.85 9.02 4.21
N VAL A 364 -5.06 7.95 4.27
CA VAL A 364 -4.73 7.21 5.51
C VAL A 364 -3.23 6.93 5.64
N ARG A 365 -2.39 7.71 4.96
CA ARG A 365 -0.92 7.58 5.05
C ARG A 365 -0.43 7.75 6.47
N THR A 366 0.59 6.96 6.82
CA THR A 366 1.17 6.97 8.16
C THR A 366 2.06 8.20 8.34
N THR A 367 1.62 9.15 9.16
CA THR A 367 2.36 10.39 9.43
C THR A 367 3.79 10.10 9.91
N PRO A 368 4.80 10.91 9.51
CA PRO A 368 6.15 10.78 10.04
C PRO A 368 6.20 10.91 11.56
N ARG A 369 7.10 10.15 12.21
CA ARG A 369 7.33 10.24 13.67
C ARG A 369 7.89 11.58 14.12
N THR A 370 8.63 12.26 13.24
CA THR A 370 9.18 13.60 13.47
C THR A 370 8.37 14.62 12.68
N ARG A 371 7.63 15.48 13.38
CA ARG A 371 7.06 16.69 12.78
C ARG A 371 8.15 17.77 12.73
N ASP A 372 8.33 18.36 11.57
CA ASP A 372 9.32 19.41 11.37
C ASP A 372 8.71 20.73 11.86
N SER A 373 9.14 21.25 13.01
CA SER A 373 8.68 22.53 13.57
C SER A 373 9.40 23.69 12.88
N ARG A 374 9.19 23.84 11.57
CA ARG A 374 9.85 24.86 10.75
C ARG A 374 9.18 26.21 10.92
N ASN A 375 9.99 27.26 10.91
CA ASN A 375 9.51 28.62 10.72
C ASN A 375 9.88 29.07 9.31
N TRP A 376 8.88 29.13 8.41
CA TRP A 376 9.09 29.40 6.99
C TRP A 376 9.59 30.81 6.69
N TRP A 377 9.41 31.77 7.62
CA TRP A 377 9.98 33.11 7.50
C TRP A 377 11.50 33.13 7.50
N ASN A 378 12.13 32.12 8.11
CA ASN A 378 13.58 31.99 8.15
C ASN A 378 14.14 31.25 6.93
N GLU A 379 13.27 30.80 6.02
CA GLU A 379 13.65 30.02 4.85
C GLU A 379 13.66 30.85 3.57
N ASP A 380 14.77 30.75 2.85
CA ASP A 380 14.89 31.26 1.48
C ASP A 380 14.53 30.16 0.47
N PHE A 381 13.67 30.51 -0.48
CA PHE A 381 13.18 29.63 -1.55
C PHE A 381 13.75 30.03 -2.92
N ILE A 382 14.47 31.15 -3.03
CA ILE A 382 15.13 31.57 -4.27
C ILE A 382 16.25 30.57 -4.62
N GLY A 383 16.29 30.18 -5.89
CA GLY A 383 17.20 29.16 -6.43
C GLY A 383 16.76 27.72 -6.16
N MET A 384 15.59 27.50 -5.57
CA MET A 384 15.06 26.15 -5.33
C MET A 384 14.63 25.49 -6.64
N ARG A 385 15.00 24.22 -6.82
CA ARG A 385 14.65 23.44 -8.02
C ARG A 385 13.14 23.22 -8.11
N VAL A 386 12.63 23.32 -9.32
CA VAL A 386 11.26 22.98 -9.69
C VAL A 386 11.33 21.88 -10.75
N SER A 387 10.70 20.74 -10.51
CA SER A 387 10.56 19.64 -11.47
C SER A 387 9.13 19.63 -11.99
N ASP A 388 8.94 19.92 -13.27
CA ASP A 388 7.62 19.87 -13.89
C ASP A 388 7.36 18.47 -14.43
N VAL A 389 6.43 17.77 -13.79
CA VAL A 389 5.94 16.44 -14.19
C VAL A 389 4.49 16.50 -14.63
N SER A 390 3.93 17.71 -14.77
CA SER A 390 2.57 17.88 -15.25
C SER A 390 2.46 17.52 -16.73
N GLY A 391 3.53 17.72 -17.51
CA GLY A 391 3.59 17.46 -18.94
C GLY A 391 4.02 16.05 -19.34
N LYS A 392 4.18 15.85 -20.66
CA LYS A 392 4.68 14.58 -21.23
C LYS A 392 6.17 14.34 -21.00
N ARG A 393 6.94 15.42 -20.83
CA ARG A 393 8.37 15.37 -20.57
C ARG A 393 8.64 16.12 -19.27
N THR A 394 9.47 15.52 -18.43
CA THR A 394 9.96 16.22 -17.25
C THR A 394 10.89 17.34 -17.66
N ARG A 395 10.62 18.57 -17.21
CA ARG A 395 11.54 19.71 -17.33
C ARG A 395 11.94 20.22 -15.96
N GLU A 396 13.10 20.84 -15.88
CA GLU A 396 13.59 21.44 -14.65
C GLU A 396 13.65 22.96 -14.77
N GLY A 397 13.36 23.62 -13.66
CA GLY A 397 13.43 25.06 -13.52
C GLY A 397 13.87 25.45 -12.12
N PHE A 398 13.97 26.75 -11.87
CA PHE A 398 14.38 27.28 -10.58
C PHE A 398 13.52 28.47 -10.19
N VAL A 399 13.15 28.54 -8.92
CA VAL A 399 12.48 29.72 -8.36
C VAL A 399 13.43 30.90 -8.43
N VAL A 400 13.02 31.98 -9.08
CA VAL A 400 13.81 33.22 -9.18
C VAL A 400 13.28 34.32 -8.25
N HIS A 401 11.99 34.26 -7.90
CA HIS A 401 11.35 35.23 -7.01
C HIS A 401 10.17 34.62 -6.25
N VAL A 402 9.93 35.07 -5.01
CA VAL A 402 8.72 34.76 -4.24
C VAL A 402 7.87 36.02 -4.20
N LEU A 403 6.70 35.98 -4.84
CA LEU A 403 5.82 37.14 -5.04
C LEU A 403 4.83 37.30 -3.89
N ASP A 404 4.27 36.19 -3.43
CA ASP A 404 3.31 36.16 -2.33
C ASP A 404 3.62 35.00 -1.36
N ARG A 405 3.20 35.14 -0.10
CA ARG A 405 3.40 34.15 0.98
C ARG A 405 2.11 33.93 1.78
N TYR A 406 1.92 32.72 2.27
CA TYR A 406 0.92 32.39 3.27
C TYR A 406 1.25 33.08 4.61
N PRO A 407 0.28 33.21 5.55
CA PRO A 407 0.49 33.92 6.83
C PRO A 407 1.63 33.38 7.70
N ASP A 408 2.00 32.12 7.54
CA ASP A 408 3.09 31.46 8.26
C ASP A 408 4.46 31.62 7.57
N GLY A 409 4.50 32.35 6.45
CA GLY A 409 5.70 32.65 5.69
C GLY A 409 5.99 31.65 4.56
N PHE A 410 5.20 30.60 4.35
CA PHE A 410 5.42 29.68 3.24
C PHE A 410 5.12 30.35 1.88
N PRO A 411 5.84 30.07 0.76
CA PRO A 411 5.54 30.65 -0.54
C PRO A 411 4.14 30.29 -1.01
N LYS A 412 3.42 31.28 -1.56
CA LYS A 412 2.08 31.13 -2.16
C LYS A 412 2.12 31.35 -3.67
N ILE A 413 2.87 32.35 -4.15
CA ILE A 413 3.10 32.59 -5.58
C ILE A 413 4.60 32.77 -5.82
N VAL A 414 5.14 32.07 -6.80
CA VAL A 414 6.57 32.16 -7.17
C VAL A 414 6.75 32.36 -8.66
N ALA A 415 7.81 33.07 -9.05
CA ALA A 415 8.28 33.12 -10.42
C ALA A 415 9.33 32.02 -10.61
N VAL A 416 9.17 31.19 -11.65
CA VAL A 416 10.05 30.09 -12.01
C VAL A 416 10.68 30.36 -13.37
N ARG A 417 12.00 30.22 -13.45
CA ARG A 417 12.74 30.23 -14.70
C ARG A 417 12.95 28.81 -15.19
N TRP A 418 12.60 28.57 -16.44
CA TRP A 418 12.83 27.37 -17.22
C TRP A 418 13.91 27.63 -18.27
N ASP A 419 14.27 26.62 -19.05
CA ASP A 419 15.18 26.79 -20.19
C ASP A 419 14.50 27.65 -21.27
N GLY A 420 14.92 28.91 -21.40
CA GLY A 420 14.40 29.87 -22.39
C GLY A 420 13.08 30.58 -22.05
N GLU A 421 12.41 30.22 -20.95
CA GLU A 421 11.08 30.74 -20.59
C GLU A 421 10.95 31.02 -19.08
N GLY A 422 9.96 31.82 -18.69
CA GLY A 422 9.60 32.05 -17.28
C GLY A 422 8.09 31.95 -17.07
N SER A 423 7.66 31.46 -15.90
CA SER A 423 6.25 31.39 -15.54
C SER A 423 6.02 31.79 -14.08
N LEU A 424 4.79 32.21 -13.78
CA LEU A 424 4.31 32.30 -12.41
C LEU A 424 3.59 31.02 -12.04
N GLU A 425 3.82 30.57 -10.81
CA GLU A 425 3.25 29.32 -10.34
C GLU A 425 2.63 29.50 -8.95
N PHE A 426 1.40 29.02 -8.80
CA PHE A 426 0.74 28.86 -7.51
C PHE A 426 1.40 27.71 -6.73
N VAL A 427 1.65 27.91 -5.44
CA VAL A 427 2.29 26.95 -4.56
C VAL A 427 1.29 26.42 -3.52
N LEU A 428 1.14 25.11 -3.47
CA LEU A 428 0.30 24.43 -2.48
C LEU A 428 0.96 24.43 -1.11
N HIS A 429 0.23 24.95 -0.11
CA HIS A 429 0.66 24.88 1.27
C HIS A 429 0.75 23.41 1.74
N PRO A 430 1.87 22.94 2.33
CA PRO A 430 2.06 21.54 2.71
C PRO A 430 0.99 20.99 3.66
N GLU A 431 0.40 21.84 4.50
CA GLU A 431 -0.66 21.46 5.46
C GLU A 431 -2.08 21.55 4.91
N ARG A 432 -2.28 22.16 3.72
CA ARG A 432 -3.62 22.40 3.14
C ARG A 432 -3.78 21.81 1.73
N ASP A 433 -2.74 21.17 1.20
CA ASP A 433 -2.70 20.73 -0.20
C ASP A 433 -3.85 19.75 -0.52
N GLU A 434 -4.16 18.80 0.36
CA GLU A 434 -5.21 17.82 0.15
C GLU A 434 -6.60 18.45 0.07
N LEU A 435 -6.90 19.41 0.95
CA LEU A 435 -8.16 20.16 0.92
C LEU A 435 -8.34 20.90 -0.41
N LEU A 436 -7.27 21.52 -0.91
CA LEU A 436 -7.29 22.27 -2.18
C LEU A 436 -7.39 21.34 -3.40
N MET A 437 -6.61 20.26 -3.41
CA MET A 437 -6.62 19.27 -4.50
C MET A 437 -7.98 18.56 -4.61
N GLU A 438 -8.62 18.31 -3.47
CA GLU A 438 -9.98 17.80 -3.35
C GLU A 438 -10.98 18.97 -3.26
N GLY A 439 -10.77 20.13 -3.89
CA GLY A 439 -11.58 21.34 -3.66
C GLY A 439 -12.76 21.62 -4.62
N LEU A 440 -12.78 21.04 -5.84
CA LEU A 440 -13.81 21.32 -6.86
C LEU A 440 -15.28 21.10 -6.42
N ILE A 441 -16.16 22.06 -6.62
CA ILE A 441 -17.59 21.87 -6.31
C ILE A 441 -18.32 21.50 -7.60
N TYR A 442 -19.20 20.49 -7.53
CA TYR A 442 -20.03 20.09 -8.66
C TYR A 442 -21.49 20.42 -8.37
N ARG A 443 -22.16 21.16 -9.26
CA ARG A 443 -23.58 21.51 -9.10
C ARG A 443 -24.43 20.97 -10.23
N CYS A 444 -25.66 20.62 -9.90
CA CYS A 444 -26.67 20.31 -10.90
C CYS A 444 -26.93 21.55 -11.77
N PRO A 445 -26.86 21.43 -13.11
CA PRO A 445 -27.08 22.58 -14.00
C PRO A 445 -28.53 23.08 -13.97
N ARG A 446 -29.48 22.24 -13.52
CA ARG A 446 -30.90 22.60 -13.48
C ARG A 446 -31.33 23.29 -12.18
N CYS A 447 -30.95 22.75 -11.03
CA CYS A 447 -31.41 23.27 -9.73
C CYS A 447 -30.31 23.96 -8.90
N GLY A 448 -29.05 23.95 -9.35
CA GLY A 448 -27.92 24.48 -8.57
C GLY A 448 -27.53 23.65 -7.35
N GLY A 449 -28.28 22.58 -7.05
CA GLY A 449 -28.02 21.68 -5.94
C GLY A 449 -26.66 21.00 -6.10
N GLU A 450 -25.86 21.05 -5.04
CA GLU A 450 -24.51 20.49 -5.06
C GLU A 450 -24.54 18.95 -5.05
N LEU A 451 -23.70 18.35 -5.88
CA LEU A 451 -23.59 16.92 -6.07
C LEU A 451 -22.49 16.38 -5.17
N GLU A 452 -22.87 15.56 -4.18
CA GLU A 452 -21.93 14.87 -3.30
C GLU A 452 -20.94 14.01 -4.09
N GLU A 453 -21.47 13.36 -5.12
CA GLU A 453 -20.71 12.56 -6.05
C GLU A 453 -21.11 12.96 -7.47
N PRO A 454 -20.18 13.49 -8.27
CA PRO A 454 -20.53 14.05 -9.56
C PRO A 454 -20.85 12.97 -10.58
N TYR A 455 -20.31 11.76 -10.46
CA TYR A 455 -20.42 10.73 -11.49
C TYR A 455 -20.35 9.30 -10.95
N ASP A 456 -21.21 8.42 -11.48
CA ASP A 456 -21.18 6.96 -11.36
C ASP A 456 -20.89 6.36 -12.75
N PRO A 457 -19.78 5.62 -12.94
CA PRO A 457 -19.44 5.06 -14.25
C PRO A 457 -20.45 4.07 -14.82
N VAL A 458 -21.26 3.42 -13.96
CA VAL A 458 -22.22 2.38 -14.35
C VAL A 458 -23.65 2.72 -13.95
N GLY A 459 -23.84 3.53 -12.91
CA GLY A 459 -25.15 3.91 -12.41
C GLY A 459 -25.92 4.94 -13.23
N ASP A 460 -27.20 5.05 -12.93
CA ASP A 460 -28.08 6.09 -13.44
C ASP A 460 -27.71 7.42 -12.75
N ASN A 461 -26.90 8.22 -13.42
CA ASN A 461 -26.42 9.50 -12.91
C ASN A 461 -27.57 10.50 -12.80
N ILE A 462 -28.23 10.55 -11.65
CA ILE A 462 -29.41 11.39 -11.40
C ILE A 462 -29.11 12.38 -10.29
N CYS A 463 -29.50 13.64 -10.49
CA CYS A 463 -29.41 14.65 -9.45
C CYS A 463 -30.32 14.27 -8.26
N PRO A 464 -29.78 14.14 -7.03
CA PRO A 464 -30.58 13.77 -5.87
C PRO A 464 -31.57 14.86 -5.43
N HIS A 465 -31.35 16.11 -5.85
CA HIS A 465 -32.17 17.26 -5.45
C HIS A 465 -33.40 17.48 -6.34
N CYS A 466 -33.29 17.23 -7.66
CA CYS A 466 -34.36 17.53 -8.62
C CYS A 466 -34.70 16.39 -9.58
N GLY A 467 -34.06 15.21 -9.45
CA GLY A 467 -34.33 14.04 -10.28
C GLY A 467 -33.87 14.14 -11.74
N THR A 468 -33.13 15.19 -12.10
CA THR A 468 -32.65 15.38 -13.48
C THR A 468 -31.55 14.39 -13.81
N ARG A 469 -31.64 13.72 -14.97
CA ARG A 469 -30.55 12.89 -15.50
C ARG A 469 -29.38 13.78 -15.89
N LEU A 470 -28.19 13.43 -15.41
CA LEU A 470 -26.93 14.12 -15.65
C LEU A 470 -26.09 13.34 -16.66
N TRP A 471 -25.11 14.01 -17.26
CA TRP A 471 -24.13 13.39 -18.19
C TRP A 471 -24.74 12.74 -19.43
N THR A 472 -25.91 13.18 -19.88
CA THR A 472 -26.55 12.70 -21.11
C THR A 472 -26.27 13.59 -22.33
N GLY A 473 -26.07 14.89 -22.08
CA GLY A 473 -25.86 15.96 -23.05
C GLY A 473 -25.21 17.19 -22.40
N LEU A 474 -24.89 18.22 -23.19
CA LEU A 474 -24.15 19.41 -22.75
C LEU A 474 -24.91 20.16 -21.64
N GLU A 475 -26.22 20.30 -21.78
CA GLU A 475 -27.15 20.95 -20.84
C GLU A 475 -27.31 20.20 -19.51
N SER A 476 -26.88 18.93 -19.47
CA SER A 476 -26.96 18.05 -18.31
C SER A 476 -25.61 17.82 -17.62
N LEU A 477 -24.54 18.47 -18.11
CA LEU A 477 -23.23 18.42 -17.48
C LEU A 477 -23.26 19.17 -16.16
N PRO A 478 -22.72 18.59 -15.07
CA PRO A 478 -22.53 19.33 -13.83
C PRO A 478 -21.69 20.59 -14.02
N ILE A 479 -22.10 21.68 -13.37
CA ILE A 479 -21.30 22.91 -13.29
C ILE A 479 -20.14 22.66 -12.33
N VAL A 480 -18.91 22.86 -12.81
CA VAL A 480 -17.68 22.68 -12.02
C VAL A 480 -17.20 24.04 -11.54
N GLU A 481 -17.15 24.22 -10.22
CA GLU A 481 -16.70 25.45 -9.57
C GLU A 481 -15.37 25.23 -8.86
N GLU A 482 -14.43 26.16 -9.04
CA GLU A 482 -13.16 26.17 -8.33
C GLU A 482 -13.34 26.81 -6.93
N PRO A 483 -12.63 26.32 -5.89
CA PRO A 483 -12.59 26.96 -4.58
C PRO A 483 -12.28 28.46 -4.69
N PRO A 484 -12.92 29.32 -3.88
CA PRO A 484 -12.68 30.77 -3.91
C PRO A 484 -11.19 31.13 -3.81
N GLU A 485 -10.45 30.47 -2.90
CA GLU A 485 -9.01 30.70 -2.73
C GLU A 485 -8.22 30.50 -4.04
N VAL A 486 -8.50 29.44 -4.80
CA VAL A 486 -7.82 29.20 -6.09
C VAL A 486 -8.27 30.20 -7.13
N ARG A 487 -9.57 30.52 -7.17
CA ARG A 487 -10.13 31.48 -8.12
C ARG A 487 -9.53 32.87 -7.94
N GLU A 488 -9.44 33.34 -6.71
CA GLU A 488 -8.81 34.61 -6.35
C GLU A 488 -7.34 34.64 -6.78
N ILE A 489 -6.59 33.54 -6.54
CA ILE A 489 -5.20 33.44 -7.00
C ILE A 489 -5.11 33.44 -8.53
N VAL A 490 -6.03 32.76 -9.22
CA VAL A 490 -6.05 32.76 -10.68
C VAL A 490 -6.33 34.16 -11.22
N GLU A 491 -7.33 34.85 -10.68
CA GLU A 491 -7.65 36.22 -11.05
C GLU A 491 -6.46 37.15 -10.77
N GLU A 492 -5.78 36.97 -9.64
CA GLU A 492 -4.54 37.67 -9.31
C GLU A 492 -3.47 37.42 -10.38
N LEU A 493 -3.16 36.14 -10.68
CA LEU A 493 -2.16 35.76 -11.69
C LEU A 493 -2.50 36.26 -13.10
N GLU A 494 -3.78 36.28 -13.48
CA GLU A 494 -4.26 36.75 -14.79
C GLU A 494 -4.30 38.29 -14.87
N SER A 495 -4.51 38.98 -13.74
CA SER A 495 -4.51 40.45 -13.66
C SER A 495 -3.12 41.06 -13.61
N MET A 496 -2.09 40.26 -13.31
CA MET A 496 -0.72 40.72 -13.28
C MET A 496 -0.15 40.84 -14.71
N ASP A 497 -0.10 42.06 -15.23
CA ASP A 497 0.59 42.40 -16.49
C ASP A 497 2.10 42.16 -16.34
N TYR A 498 2.58 40.96 -16.66
CA TYR A 498 4.00 40.70 -16.84
C TYR A 498 4.35 40.70 -18.33
N ARG A 499 5.20 41.64 -18.76
CA ARG A 499 5.85 41.48 -20.06
C ARG A 499 6.80 40.28 -19.97
N VAL A 500 6.74 39.37 -20.94
CA VAL A 500 7.65 38.19 -21.03
C VAL A 500 9.13 38.59 -20.88
N GLY A 501 9.49 39.84 -21.24
CA GLY A 501 10.82 40.43 -21.02
C GLY A 501 11.12 41.06 -19.63
N GLU A 502 10.13 41.20 -18.74
CA GLU A 502 10.33 41.58 -17.32
C GLU A 502 10.58 40.34 -16.44
N VAL A 503 9.97 39.20 -16.79
CA VAL A 503 10.29 37.89 -16.17
C VAL A 503 11.67 37.38 -16.65
N VAL A 504 12.19 37.90 -17.77
CA VAL A 504 13.49 37.54 -18.37
C VAL A 504 14.47 38.72 -18.38
N ASN A 505 14.34 39.73 -17.51
CA ASN A 505 15.43 40.69 -17.26
C ASN A 505 16.32 40.22 -16.10
N VAL A 506 16.77 38.97 -16.19
CA VAL A 506 17.64 38.34 -15.18
C VAL A 506 19.08 38.89 -15.24
N GLU A 507 19.45 39.58 -16.33
CA GLU A 507 20.76 40.24 -16.43
C GLU A 507 20.92 41.43 -15.46
N ARG A 508 19.82 42.06 -14.99
CA ARG A 508 19.90 43.18 -14.04
C ARG A 508 19.93 42.80 -12.56
N LEU A 509 19.74 41.52 -12.22
CA LEU A 509 19.91 41.03 -10.83
C LEU A 509 21.32 40.51 -10.55
N GLU A 510 22.21 40.45 -11.54
CA GLU A 510 23.61 40.09 -11.35
C GLU A 510 24.49 41.25 -10.82
N GLU A 511 24.05 42.51 -10.93
CA GLU A 511 24.81 43.68 -10.46
C GLU A 511 24.53 44.07 -9.00
N ARG A 512 24.63 43.11 -8.08
CA ARG A 512 25.04 43.43 -6.69
C ARG A 512 26.07 42.45 -6.13
N ARG A 513 26.85 41.77 -6.99
CA ARG A 513 28.11 41.16 -6.54
C ARG A 513 29.14 42.27 -6.28
N ARG A 514 29.43 42.52 -5.00
CA ARG A 514 30.59 43.32 -4.56
C ARG A 514 31.83 42.84 -5.34
N LYS A 515 32.49 43.73 -6.09
CA LYS A 515 33.73 43.45 -6.82
C LYS A 515 34.79 42.88 -5.86
N THR A 516 35.03 41.57 -5.90
CA THR A 516 36.14 40.92 -5.21
C THR A 516 37.36 40.86 -6.12
N ARG A 517 38.51 41.36 -5.66
CA ARG A 517 39.81 41.35 -6.35
C ARG A 517 40.50 39.97 -6.31
N SER A 518 39.81 38.92 -6.72
CA SER A 518 40.37 37.56 -6.74
C SER A 518 40.96 37.22 -8.11
N LYS A 519 42.13 36.57 -8.12
CA LYS A 519 42.86 36.09 -9.31
C LYS A 519 42.11 35.04 -10.17
N PHE A 520 40.88 34.70 -9.80
CA PHE A 520 40.02 33.75 -10.51
C PHE A 520 38.78 34.42 -11.15
N ALA A 521 38.79 35.74 -11.35
CA ALA A 521 37.65 36.50 -11.84
C ALA A 521 37.17 36.13 -13.27
N GLY A 522 37.99 35.44 -14.06
CA GLY A 522 37.70 35.06 -15.44
C GLY A 522 37.29 33.59 -15.67
N LEU A 523 37.06 32.80 -14.61
CA LEU A 523 36.56 31.43 -14.75
C LEU A 523 35.04 31.42 -14.53
N GLU A 524 34.27 30.91 -15.49
CA GLU A 524 32.84 30.61 -15.30
C GLU A 524 32.68 29.66 -14.11
N ARG A 525 32.18 30.20 -12.99
CA ARG A 525 31.78 29.44 -11.82
C ARG A 525 30.26 29.35 -11.80
N PHE A 526 29.70 28.28 -12.34
CA PHE A 526 28.39 27.81 -11.86
C PHE A 526 28.58 27.36 -10.42
N ASN A 527 28.35 28.29 -9.49
CA ASN A 527 28.58 28.06 -8.07
C ASN A 527 27.39 27.31 -7.48
N TRP A 528 27.32 26.01 -7.72
CA TRP A 528 26.33 25.07 -7.17
C TRP A 528 26.29 25.05 -5.63
N GLY A 529 27.21 25.74 -4.93
CA GLY A 529 27.31 25.76 -3.46
C GLY A 529 27.01 27.09 -2.77
N ALA A 530 26.70 28.18 -3.48
CA ALA A 530 26.62 29.53 -2.86
C ALA A 530 25.22 30.05 -2.55
N SER A 531 24.16 29.64 -3.27
CA SER A 531 22.80 30.09 -2.97
C SER A 531 22.13 29.20 -1.91
N PRO A 532 21.30 29.76 -1.00
CA PRO A 532 20.49 28.96 -0.07
C PRO A 532 19.66 27.88 -0.78
N GLY A 533 19.08 28.16 -1.96
CA GLY A 533 18.34 27.18 -2.77
C GLY A 533 19.18 26.01 -3.30
N ALA A 534 20.44 26.25 -3.70
CA ALA A 534 21.33 25.18 -4.15
C ALA A 534 21.77 24.26 -2.98
N ARG A 535 21.86 24.81 -1.75
CA ARG A 535 22.06 24.02 -0.53
C ARG A 535 20.85 23.17 -0.16
N LYS A 536 19.62 23.61 -0.45
CA LYS A 536 18.40 22.80 -0.28
C LYS A 536 18.31 21.63 -1.26
N LEU A 537 18.92 21.75 -2.45
CA LEU A 537 19.06 20.67 -3.42
C LEU A 537 19.94 19.53 -2.89
N MET A 538 21.01 19.86 -2.16
CA MET A 538 21.83 18.90 -1.39
C MET A 538 21.09 18.27 -0.19
N LEU A 539 20.03 18.93 0.31
CA LEU A 539 19.12 18.42 1.35
C LEU A 539 17.89 17.69 0.76
N GLY A 540 17.79 17.61 -0.57
CA GLY A 540 16.71 16.95 -1.31
C GLY A 540 15.35 17.63 -1.22
N GLU A 541 15.29 18.94 -1.10
CA GLU A 541 14.03 19.71 -1.12
C GLU A 541 13.85 20.43 -2.46
N TYR A 542 12.68 20.27 -3.07
CA TYR A 542 12.38 20.84 -4.39
C TYR A 542 10.86 20.97 -4.58
N PHE A 543 10.42 21.79 -5.52
CA PHE A 543 9.01 21.87 -5.90
C PHE A 543 8.75 20.91 -7.06
N THR A 544 7.58 20.29 -7.08
CA THR A 544 7.09 19.54 -8.24
C THR A 544 5.87 20.21 -8.81
N LYS A 545 5.92 20.63 -10.08
CA LYS A 545 4.73 21.12 -10.77
C LYS A 545 3.88 19.94 -11.22
N MET A 546 2.62 19.92 -10.78
CA MET A 546 1.67 18.85 -11.06
C MET A 546 0.26 19.41 -11.25
N ARG A 547 -0.68 18.58 -11.73
CA ARG A 547 -2.11 18.92 -11.79
C ARG A 547 -2.62 19.31 -10.40
N LEU A 548 -3.36 20.41 -10.34
CA LEU A 548 -3.91 20.93 -9.09
C LEU A 548 -5.02 20.02 -8.55
N TYR A 549 -6.05 19.74 -9.34
CA TYR A 549 -7.21 18.99 -8.84
C TYR A 549 -7.09 17.48 -9.04
N ARG A 550 -7.57 16.73 -8.04
CA ARG A 550 -7.85 15.31 -8.20
C ARG A 550 -9.19 15.17 -8.92
N LEU A 551 -9.15 14.46 -10.04
CA LEU A 551 -10.30 14.25 -10.92
C LEU A 551 -10.52 12.76 -11.12
N ASP A 552 -11.79 12.36 -11.17
CA ASP A 552 -12.18 10.99 -11.45
C ASP A 552 -12.08 10.72 -12.96
N GLN A 553 -11.31 9.69 -13.32
CA GLN A 553 -11.02 9.38 -14.72
C GLN A 553 -12.29 9.04 -15.52
N PRO A 554 -13.21 8.20 -15.03
CA PRO A 554 -14.49 7.96 -15.69
C PRO A 554 -15.34 9.22 -15.91
N ALA A 555 -15.37 10.14 -14.94
CA ALA A 555 -16.07 11.42 -15.08
C ALA A 555 -15.47 12.26 -16.23
N VAL A 556 -14.14 12.37 -16.28
CA VAL A 556 -13.43 13.06 -17.37
C VAL A 556 -13.70 12.40 -18.72
N ALA A 557 -13.67 11.06 -18.80
CA ALA A 557 -13.94 10.35 -20.04
C ALA A 557 -15.37 10.56 -20.55
N GLN A 558 -16.35 10.57 -19.64
CA GLN A 558 -17.74 10.86 -19.99
C GLN A 558 -17.90 12.31 -20.46
N TYR A 559 -17.29 13.26 -19.76
CA TYR A 559 -17.26 14.67 -20.13
C TYR A 559 -16.73 14.88 -21.55
N LEU A 560 -15.54 14.36 -21.84
CA LEU A 560 -14.92 14.47 -23.17
C LEU A 560 -15.77 13.79 -24.24
N THR A 561 -16.42 12.67 -23.90
CA THR A 561 -17.33 11.96 -24.82
C THR A 561 -18.55 12.81 -25.18
N ILE A 562 -19.14 13.52 -24.22
CA ILE A 562 -20.28 14.41 -24.45
C ILE A 562 -19.86 15.57 -25.35
N LEU A 563 -18.75 16.25 -25.03
CA LEU A 563 -18.24 17.35 -25.86
C LEU A 563 -17.95 16.89 -27.30
N ARG A 564 -17.30 15.74 -27.47
CA ARG A 564 -17.01 15.16 -28.78
C ARG A 564 -18.29 14.89 -29.58
N ARG A 565 -19.29 14.26 -28.95
CA ARG A 565 -20.57 13.96 -29.60
C ARG A 565 -21.35 15.22 -29.95
N TRP A 566 -21.34 16.21 -29.07
CA TRP A 566 -21.97 17.51 -29.33
C TRP A 566 -21.35 18.23 -30.53
N ARG A 567 -20.03 18.09 -30.73
CA ARG A 567 -19.32 18.57 -31.93
C ARG A 567 -19.53 17.72 -33.18
N GLY A 568 -20.31 16.63 -33.10
CA GLY A 568 -20.53 15.70 -34.22
C GLY A 568 -19.29 14.92 -34.65
N LEU A 569 -18.27 14.81 -33.78
CA LEU A 569 -16.99 14.18 -34.12
C LEU A 569 -17.00 12.70 -33.76
N SER A 570 -16.42 11.86 -34.61
CA SER A 570 -16.03 10.49 -34.28
C SER A 570 -14.78 10.49 -33.38
N LEU A 571 -14.48 9.36 -32.71
CA LEU A 571 -13.21 9.24 -31.97
C LEU A 571 -12.02 9.33 -32.92
N ARG A 572 -12.17 8.78 -34.14
CA ARG A 572 -11.15 8.83 -35.19
C ARG A 572 -10.88 10.27 -35.62
N ASP A 573 -11.91 11.10 -35.74
CA ASP A 573 -11.76 12.51 -36.13
C ASP A 573 -10.94 13.29 -35.10
N VAL A 574 -11.15 13.00 -33.80
CA VAL A 574 -10.35 13.61 -32.73
C VAL A 574 -8.89 13.16 -32.83
N ILE A 575 -8.64 11.85 -33.01
CA ILE A 575 -7.29 11.31 -33.10
C ILE A 575 -6.54 11.84 -34.34
N GLU A 576 -7.23 11.99 -35.48
CA GLU A 576 -6.64 12.51 -36.73
C GLU A 576 -6.32 14.00 -36.65
N ARG A 577 -7.02 14.76 -35.79
CA ARG A 577 -6.74 16.18 -35.51
C ARG A 577 -5.63 16.39 -34.48
N LEU A 578 -5.22 15.34 -33.76
CA LEU A 578 -4.11 15.38 -32.82
C LEU A 578 -2.78 15.05 -33.51
N PRO A 579 -1.63 15.52 -32.96
CA PRO A 579 -0.32 15.12 -33.48
C PRO A 579 -0.15 13.61 -33.50
N SER A 580 0.66 13.09 -34.44
CA SER A 580 0.84 11.64 -34.64
C SER A 580 1.29 10.88 -33.39
N SER A 581 1.98 11.56 -32.46
CA SER A 581 2.41 11.02 -31.17
C SER A 581 1.26 10.63 -30.22
N TYR A 582 0.01 11.01 -30.52
CA TYR A 582 -1.17 10.73 -29.70
C TYR A 582 -2.01 9.55 -30.20
N ARG A 583 -1.69 8.98 -31.38
CA ARG A 583 -2.51 7.96 -32.04
C ARG A 583 -2.83 6.74 -31.15
N HIS A 584 -1.92 6.37 -30.26
CA HIS A 584 -2.07 5.21 -29.37
C HIS A 584 -2.51 5.56 -27.95
N THR A 585 -2.61 6.85 -27.59
CA THR A 585 -2.85 7.29 -26.21
C THR A 585 -4.14 8.08 -26.05
N ALA A 586 -4.54 8.87 -27.06
CA ALA A 586 -5.72 9.72 -26.99
C ALA A 586 -7.02 8.92 -26.83
N GLY A 587 -7.09 7.69 -27.37
CA GLY A 587 -8.24 6.81 -27.18
C GLY A 587 -8.49 6.46 -25.71
N HIS A 588 -7.46 6.40 -24.89
CA HIS A 588 -7.58 6.09 -23.45
C HIS A 588 -8.29 7.20 -22.67
N TRP A 589 -8.30 8.44 -23.18
CA TRP A 589 -9.01 9.56 -22.54
C TRP A 589 -10.53 9.40 -22.57
N PHE A 590 -11.06 8.55 -23.44
CA PHE A 590 -12.50 8.33 -23.62
C PHE A 590 -12.98 6.99 -23.05
N ARG A 591 -12.09 6.22 -22.39
CA ARG A 591 -12.44 4.95 -21.73
C ARG A 591 -12.84 5.22 -20.28
N LYS A 592 -13.82 4.48 -19.75
CA LYS A 592 -14.27 4.59 -18.34
C LYS A 592 -13.80 3.41 -17.47
N ASP A 593 -13.10 2.47 -18.08
CA ASP A 593 -12.59 1.25 -17.45
C ASP A 593 -11.15 1.45 -16.94
N PHE A 594 -10.51 0.38 -16.45
CA PHE A 594 -9.11 0.43 -15.97
C PHE A 594 -8.08 0.87 -16.99
N GLY A 595 -8.40 0.80 -18.29
CA GLY A 595 -7.49 1.24 -19.34
C GLY A 595 -7.63 2.73 -19.65
N GLY A 596 -8.49 3.45 -18.92
CA GLY A 596 -8.67 4.88 -19.06
C GLY A 596 -7.53 5.70 -18.48
N SER A 597 -7.29 6.87 -19.07
CA SER A 597 -6.33 7.85 -18.56
C SER A 597 -6.92 9.26 -18.60
N ILE A 598 -6.35 10.19 -17.82
CA ILE A 598 -6.70 11.60 -17.85
C ILE A 598 -5.67 12.32 -18.74
N PRO A 599 -6.07 13.11 -19.77
CA PRO A 599 -5.14 13.90 -20.59
C PRO A 599 -4.30 14.81 -19.71
N VAL A 600 -2.99 14.94 -19.98
CA VAL A 600 -2.13 15.83 -19.16
C VAL A 600 -2.53 17.31 -19.36
N PRO A 601 -2.21 18.23 -18.43
CA PRO A 601 -2.59 19.65 -18.56
C PRO A 601 -2.17 20.31 -19.89
N GLU A 602 -1.02 19.92 -20.44
CA GLU A 602 -0.53 20.37 -21.76
C GLU A 602 -1.48 19.98 -22.91
N ASP A 603 -2.13 18.81 -22.82
CA ASP A 603 -3.02 18.29 -23.86
C ASP A 603 -4.35 19.06 -23.91
N ILE A 604 -4.71 19.78 -22.84
CA ILE A 604 -6.00 20.45 -22.70
C ILE A 604 -6.14 21.58 -23.72
N THR A 605 -5.07 22.28 -24.08
CA THR A 605 -5.09 23.32 -25.13
C THR A 605 -5.39 22.73 -26.51
N LEU A 606 -4.87 21.54 -26.81
CA LEU A 606 -5.19 20.83 -28.05
C LEU A 606 -6.66 20.39 -28.06
N LEU A 607 -7.14 19.85 -26.93
CA LEU A 607 -8.53 19.43 -26.79
C LEU A 607 -9.51 20.60 -26.89
N GLU A 608 -9.19 21.78 -26.34
CA GLU A 608 -10.01 22.98 -26.50
C GLU A 608 -10.15 23.41 -27.97
N GLY A 609 -9.05 23.33 -28.74
CA GLY A 609 -9.09 23.63 -30.17
C GLY A 609 -9.97 22.68 -30.98
N ILE A 610 -10.17 21.45 -30.50
CA ILE A 610 -10.97 20.41 -31.17
C ILE A 610 -12.41 20.38 -30.68
N LEU A 611 -12.61 20.43 -29.36
CA LEU A 611 -13.88 20.21 -28.67
C LEU A 611 -14.59 21.51 -28.25
N GLY A 612 -13.86 22.62 -28.20
CA GLY A 612 -14.31 23.89 -27.64
C GLY A 612 -13.94 24.06 -26.16
N ARG A 613 -14.16 25.28 -25.64
CA ARG A 613 -14.00 25.60 -24.22
C ARG A 613 -15.28 25.28 -23.45
N ASP A 614 -15.12 24.61 -22.31
CA ASP A 614 -16.18 24.32 -21.34
C ASP A 614 -15.56 24.12 -19.95
N GLY A 615 -16.34 24.32 -18.88
CA GLY A 615 -15.85 24.58 -17.52
C GLY A 615 -14.91 23.53 -16.93
N MET A 616 -15.14 22.23 -17.18
CA MET A 616 -14.26 21.18 -16.64
C MET A 616 -12.87 21.17 -17.29
N LEU A 617 -12.71 21.69 -18.51
CA LEU A 617 -11.40 21.82 -19.16
C LEU A 617 -10.50 22.80 -18.41
N ASN A 618 -11.06 23.86 -17.81
CA ASN A 618 -10.29 24.80 -16.98
C ASN A 618 -9.67 24.08 -15.79
N ALA A 619 -10.48 23.31 -15.04
CA ALA A 619 -10.01 22.51 -13.92
C ALA A 619 -8.96 21.47 -14.34
N LEU A 620 -9.12 20.86 -15.52
CA LEU A 620 -8.15 19.93 -16.10
C LEU A 620 -6.83 20.61 -16.50
N ARG A 621 -6.80 21.90 -16.80
CA ARG A 621 -5.56 22.61 -17.14
C ARG A 621 -4.79 23.08 -15.89
N ARG A 622 -5.46 23.27 -14.75
CA ARG A 622 -4.81 23.85 -13.56
C ARG A 622 -3.62 23.03 -13.08
N THR A 623 -2.53 23.72 -12.83
CA THR A 623 -1.31 23.18 -12.22
C THR A 623 -0.92 23.98 -11.00
N ALA A 624 -0.20 23.36 -10.08
CA ALA A 624 0.41 24.03 -8.94
C ALA A 624 1.76 23.38 -8.59
N LEU A 625 2.61 24.12 -7.90
CA LEU A 625 3.82 23.60 -7.29
C LEU A 625 3.49 22.95 -5.97
N LYS A 626 3.87 21.68 -5.84
CA LYS A 626 3.84 20.93 -4.60
C LYS A 626 5.23 20.84 -4.00
N PHE A 627 5.36 21.20 -2.74
CA PHE A 627 6.62 21.06 -2.01
C PHE A 627 6.97 19.58 -1.80
N GLN A 628 8.16 19.17 -2.24
CA GLN A 628 8.73 17.85 -2.03
C GLN A 628 9.94 17.95 -1.11
N THR A 629 10.10 16.95 -0.25
CA THR A 629 11.27 16.77 0.60
C THR A 629 11.72 15.31 0.54
N VAL A 630 13.03 15.09 0.42
CA VAL A 630 13.68 13.77 0.50
C VAL A 630 13.86 13.32 1.95
N LYS A 631 13.68 14.24 2.93
CA LYS A 631 13.39 13.84 4.31
C LYS A 631 12.02 13.14 4.35
N ALA A 632 11.65 12.51 5.48
CA ALA A 632 10.38 11.82 5.61
C ALA A 632 9.24 12.67 5.01
N SER A 633 8.54 12.13 3.99
CA SER A 633 7.47 12.84 3.29
C SER A 633 6.54 13.49 4.32
N ALA A 634 6.21 14.77 4.17
CA ALA A 634 5.26 15.44 5.08
C ALA A 634 3.92 14.68 5.18
N LYS A 635 3.53 13.98 4.11
CA LYS A 635 2.34 13.11 4.06
C LYS A 635 2.55 11.72 4.64
N GLY A 636 3.79 11.34 4.93
CA GLY A 636 4.11 10.01 5.44
C GLY A 636 4.25 8.95 4.36
N ARG A 637 4.24 7.69 4.80
CA ARG A 637 4.35 6.51 3.92
C ARG A 637 2.99 5.87 3.67
N ASN A 638 2.85 5.16 2.54
CA ASN A 638 1.69 4.29 2.32
C ASN A 638 1.56 3.33 3.51
N PRO A 639 0.36 3.14 4.06
CA PRO A 639 0.18 2.29 5.22
C PRO A 639 0.39 0.81 4.86
N GLY A 640 0.81 0.06 5.88
CA GLY A 640 0.87 -1.39 5.82
C GLY A 640 -0.47 -2.02 6.14
N ASP A 641 -0.57 -3.32 5.85
CA ASP A 641 -1.67 -4.21 6.22
C ASP A 641 -1.69 -4.61 7.71
N PHE A 642 -0.78 -4.08 8.53
CA PHE A 642 -0.80 -4.21 9.98
C PHE A 642 -1.18 -2.89 10.65
N ILE A 643 -2.27 -2.92 11.43
CA ILE A 643 -2.80 -1.77 12.17
C ILE A 643 -2.72 -2.08 13.67
N GLU A 644 -2.28 -1.11 14.46
CA GLU A 644 -2.12 -1.27 15.90
C GLU A 644 -2.61 -0.04 16.64
N GLY A 645 -3.25 -0.26 17.79
CA GLY A 645 -3.55 0.78 18.76
C GLY A 645 -4.76 1.65 18.41
N MET A 646 -5.52 1.31 17.37
CA MET A 646 -6.82 1.92 17.08
C MET A 646 -7.91 1.16 17.83
N ASP A 647 -8.84 1.86 18.46
CA ASP A 647 -10.10 1.29 18.96
C ASP A 647 -11.10 1.02 17.82
N ASP A 648 -12.31 0.56 18.17
CA ASP A 648 -13.37 0.20 17.21
C ASP A 648 -13.87 1.39 16.38
N THR A 649 -14.04 2.53 17.02
CA THR A 649 -14.51 3.74 16.34
C THR A 649 -13.41 4.28 15.44
N GLU A 650 -12.16 4.25 15.91
CA GLU A 650 -10.99 4.67 15.15
C GLU A 650 -10.76 3.79 13.92
N ILE A 651 -10.82 2.46 14.04
CA ILE A 651 -10.62 1.56 12.89
C ILE A 651 -11.75 1.71 11.86
N ILE A 652 -13.00 1.85 12.30
CA ILE A 652 -14.13 2.06 11.38
C ILE A 652 -13.95 3.38 10.63
N ASN A 653 -13.63 4.47 11.33
CA ASN A 653 -13.40 5.76 10.71
C ASN A 653 -12.16 5.77 9.81
N TYR A 654 -11.11 5.05 10.19
CA TYR A 654 -9.91 4.87 9.38
C TYR A 654 -10.23 4.19 8.05
N LEU A 655 -10.96 3.07 8.08
CA LEU A 655 -11.30 2.31 6.88
C LEU A 655 -12.34 3.02 6.01
N LYS A 656 -13.32 3.74 6.60
CA LYS A 656 -14.29 4.54 5.84
C LYS A 656 -13.62 5.59 4.94
N LYS A 657 -12.57 6.27 5.43
CA LYS A 657 -11.84 7.30 4.64
C LYS A 657 -11.36 6.79 3.28
N LEU A 658 -11.08 5.48 3.17
CA LEU A 658 -10.57 4.85 1.94
C LEU A 658 -11.55 4.82 0.79
N TYR A 659 -12.87 4.88 1.05
CA TYR A 659 -13.90 4.81 0.00
C TYR A 659 -14.91 5.95 0.05
N LEU A 660 -14.88 6.81 1.07
CA LEU A 660 -15.89 7.87 1.20
C LEU A 660 -15.95 8.80 -0.03
N PRO A 661 -17.17 9.25 -0.41
CA PRO A 661 -17.40 10.39 -1.26
C PRO A 661 -16.49 11.56 -0.89
N ARG A 662 -15.97 12.25 -1.91
CA ARG A 662 -14.99 13.32 -1.72
C ARG A 662 -15.50 14.39 -0.76
N ARG A 663 -16.77 14.78 -0.88
CA ARG A 663 -17.39 15.77 0.00
C ARG A 663 -17.44 15.32 1.47
N LYS A 664 -17.92 14.09 1.72
CA LYS A 664 -17.92 13.49 3.06
C LYS A 664 -16.52 13.41 3.64
N TYR A 665 -15.52 13.12 2.81
CA TYR A 665 -14.12 13.14 3.25
C TYR A 665 -13.68 14.54 3.69
N ILE A 666 -13.94 15.58 2.88
CA ILE A 666 -13.60 16.98 3.23
C ILE A 666 -14.27 17.42 4.54
N GLU A 667 -15.53 17.08 4.75
CA GLU A 667 -16.27 17.38 5.99
C GLU A 667 -15.58 16.79 7.23
N ILE A 668 -15.10 15.55 7.14
CA ILE A 668 -14.34 14.89 8.21
C ILE A 668 -13.03 15.62 8.51
N ILE A 669 -12.29 16.05 7.49
CA ILE A 669 -11.01 16.74 7.66
C ILE A 669 -11.23 18.15 8.26
N ASN A 670 -12.27 18.85 7.80
CA ASN A 670 -12.62 20.18 8.30
C ASN A 670 -13.05 20.14 9.78
N TYR A 671 -13.85 19.15 10.17
CA TYR A 671 -14.22 18.97 11.57
C TYR A 671 -12.97 18.74 12.45
N SER A 672 -12.07 17.86 12.01
CA SER A 672 -10.83 17.53 12.72
C SER A 672 -9.88 18.73 12.89
N SER A 673 -9.83 19.63 11.90
CA SER A 673 -9.00 20.84 11.96
C SER A 673 -9.61 21.95 12.83
N SER A 674 -10.95 22.01 12.93
CA SER A 674 -11.65 22.95 13.80
C SER A 674 -11.57 22.56 15.29
N SER A 675 -11.61 21.26 15.63
CA SER A 675 -11.45 20.78 17.01
C SER A 675 -10.04 20.95 17.58
N ALA A 676 -9.03 21.15 16.73
CA ALA A 676 -7.66 21.45 17.15
C ALA A 676 -7.45 22.95 17.49
N ARG A 677 -8.46 23.80 17.27
CA ARG A 677 -8.46 25.24 17.64
C ARG A 677 -9.43 25.49 18.79
N ALA A 678 -9.19 24.89 19.96
CA ALA A 678 -9.76 25.41 21.21
C ALA A 678 -8.98 26.68 21.63
N PRO A 679 -9.64 27.75 22.12
CA PRO A 679 -8.98 29.03 22.35
C PRO A 679 -8.06 28.98 23.58
N SER A 680 -6.83 29.44 23.41
CA SER A 680 -5.91 29.73 24.50
C SER A 680 -6.49 30.81 25.41
N ASP A 681 -6.54 30.51 26.71
CA ASP A 681 -6.94 31.39 27.81
C ASP A 681 -6.63 32.89 27.58
N SER A 682 -7.69 33.68 27.47
CA SER A 682 -7.64 35.11 27.72
C SER A 682 -7.58 35.36 29.23
N THR A 683 -6.37 35.43 29.78
CA THR A 683 -6.16 36.00 31.13
C THR A 683 -6.22 37.54 31.04
N PRO A 684 -7.04 38.24 31.84
CA PRO A 684 -7.07 39.69 31.85
C PRO A 684 -5.80 40.24 32.51
N ARG A 685 -5.11 41.17 31.83
CA ARG A 685 -3.98 41.92 32.40
C ARG A 685 -4.41 42.70 33.64
N SER A 686 -3.92 42.31 34.82
CA SER A 686 -4.00 43.13 36.02
C SER A 686 -2.98 44.27 35.96
N SER A 687 -3.46 45.51 36.05
CA SER A 687 -2.66 46.73 36.22
C SER A 687 -1.86 46.70 37.52
N ARG A 688 -0.52 46.75 37.44
CA ARG A 688 0.35 47.08 38.57
C ARG A 688 0.75 48.54 38.52
N ALA A 689 0.24 49.31 39.47
CA ALA A 689 0.76 50.62 39.83
C ALA A 689 2.17 50.48 40.45
N LYS A 690 3.09 51.37 40.05
CA LYS A 690 4.40 51.55 40.70
C LYS A 690 4.24 52.39 41.97
N PRO A 691 5.01 52.11 43.03
CA PRO A 691 5.40 53.14 43.99
C PRO A 691 6.89 53.52 43.81
N ARG A 692 7.08 54.84 43.65
CA ARG A 692 8.29 55.68 43.69
C ARG A 692 9.46 55.34 42.76
#